data_AF-A0A2M9A592-F1
#
_entry.id   AF-A0A2M9A592-F1
#
_cell.length_a   1.000
_cell.length_b   1.000
_cell.length_c   1.000
_cell.angle_alpha   90.00
_cell.angle_beta   90.00
_cell.angle_gamma   90.00
#
_symmetry.space_group_name_H-M   'P 1'
#
loop_
_entity.id
_entity.type
_entity.pdbx_description
1 polymer ?
#
loop_
_entity_poly.entity_id
_entity_poly.type
_entity_poly.pdbx_seq_one_letter_code
_entity_poly.pdbx_strand_id
1 'polypeptide(L)'
;MPMKNTFCKKRALIAGIVLSCSFGLSQAAISPTEVVTLPSDAKLGGGDAVGSTLSRSTYNGGKGPGIWIVADGGYRLYHNGALLAEDNQAGRVRFVPMTFLPGENAISVIGVDEDGAHGVMVQIDELHESYYSGGTGWYAKPDYGIYNNAWKNKGRDLSQWGGATTLSYSNTKMPNGADLTGWPSGSQSKWIWTGSSTDTTVALLYNLNITAEGFGASTTGGDAGSIVIASDSASIRKYLQSSEAVTILVPEGTYDFRQFRDAVTEATAAGRTWCKSACGANDKNSSNTFYRINFAANTCSGLDGTTIVGTGEIQSWDNWITIKNNKSLIGMGRGANLRGASLNNRKNEGAGNNIFRNLAIYDVNPHLIEAGDGLEISGNNGNEVSNFWFDHISYKWISDGMDLEFVKGLTVSYVDYDGANEYNCYYYDPYMHLVENAQATIHDMYWHNSFGRVPKIYAKDGSSVTPTVHIYNSYVDYNHWHIIDVNGTSSLTSQLLYENNYIGTANIQVAGKDAYSKVNMKNNTIKKAKSSTPYSNNGTATSTAFTDNVFTPSYSYTLRTNSTLPDSMPLLTGVGGRYGSMPSYNQATGISPIASTVSVSATPAQNAVTLSATVKSNSGSAITKVDFYIGTTLVGSATSSPYMTTVSDVSAGTYSAIAIATDKNGLEGVSSYTTFEVSGEAVLTKATLTKNGAGSSNQTITLGESIASFSYVWGNCSGVEVTGLPNGVNYTLNEFESRVTISGTPTEAGAFTYTIATVGADTNVSVVRKITVNDPNASSSSVAAESSSSETATSSATAESSSSAEESTVISGNVNYVREATTYYRIFDMQGRPLFSGAQKPNQMPADRVIVIEYTKSGSINRRYIQAQ
;
A
#
# COMPACT_ATOMS: atom_id res chain seq x y z
N MET A 1 31.32 -40.69 18.19
CA MET A 1 31.22 -41.58 17.01
C MET A 1 29.76 -41.96 16.84
N PRO A 2 29.18 -41.84 15.63
CA PRO A 2 27.87 -41.22 15.50
C PRO A 2 26.72 -42.20 15.23
N MET A 3 25.55 -41.82 15.76
CA MET A 3 24.23 -42.30 15.38
C MET A 3 23.90 -41.83 13.96
N LYS A 4 23.55 -42.78 13.08
CA LYS A 4 22.94 -42.51 11.77
C LYS A 4 21.42 -42.64 11.92
N ASN A 5 20.72 -41.50 11.88
CA ASN A 5 19.36 -41.43 11.37
C ASN A 5 19.44 -40.69 10.04
N THR A 6 19.11 -41.37 8.94
CA THR A 6 18.92 -40.73 7.64
C THR A 6 17.78 -41.44 6.92
N PHE A 7 16.72 -40.67 6.68
CA PHE A 7 15.59 -41.01 5.84
C PHE A 7 16.05 -41.56 4.48
N CYS A 8 15.43 -42.67 4.06
CA CYS A 8 15.69 -43.30 2.77
C CYS A 8 14.88 -42.59 1.67
N LYS A 9 15.52 -41.73 0.87
CA LYS A 9 14.99 -41.29 -0.44
C LYS A 9 15.23 -42.41 -1.46
N LYS A 10 14.17 -43.03 -1.98
CA LYS A 10 14.22 -43.92 -3.14
C LYS A 10 14.54 -43.09 -4.40
N ARG A 11 15.66 -43.37 -5.06
CA ARG A 11 15.89 -43.10 -6.50
C ARG A 11 15.89 -44.44 -7.23
N ALA A 12 14.90 -44.67 -8.09
CA ALA A 12 14.97 -45.71 -9.11
C ALA A 12 15.33 -45.04 -10.45
N LEU A 13 16.40 -45.54 -11.07
CA LEU A 13 16.91 -45.12 -12.37
C LEU A 13 16.53 -46.22 -13.36
N ILE A 14 15.59 -45.95 -14.29
CA ILE A 14 15.41 -46.75 -15.51
C ILE A 14 15.13 -45.79 -16.66
N ALA A 15 15.93 -45.93 -17.72
CA ALA A 15 15.89 -45.17 -18.95
C ALA A 15 14.91 -45.79 -19.98
N GLY A 16 14.27 -44.91 -20.76
CA GLY A 16 13.86 -45.16 -22.15
C GLY A 16 12.46 -45.72 -22.38
N ILE A 17 11.54 -44.87 -22.83
CA ILE A 17 10.83 -44.94 -24.13
C ILE A 17 9.89 -43.72 -24.22
N VAL A 18 10.04 -42.97 -25.31
CA VAL A 18 9.22 -41.80 -25.65
C VAL A 18 7.83 -42.27 -26.05
N LEU A 19 6.83 -41.92 -25.26
CA LEU A 19 5.43 -41.87 -25.69
C LEU A 19 4.83 -40.55 -25.17
N SER A 20 4.58 -39.62 -26.09
CA SER A 20 3.98 -38.33 -25.82
C SER A 20 2.51 -38.51 -25.45
N CYS A 21 2.23 -38.68 -24.16
CA CYS A 21 0.94 -38.37 -23.55
C CYS A 21 1.08 -37.04 -22.80
N SER A 22 0.39 -36.02 -23.29
CA SER A 22 0.17 -34.74 -22.64
C SER A 22 -0.65 -34.94 -21.35
N PHE A 23 0.04 -35.30 -20.27
CA PHE A 23 -0.49 -35.13 -18.92
C PHE A 23 -0.37 -33.65 -18.56
N GLY A 24 -1.52 -32.97 -18.43
CA GLY A 24 -1.58 -31.74 -17.67
C GLY A 24 -1.15 -32.06 -16.24
N LEU A 25 0.04 -31.59 -15.86
CA LEU A 25 0.46 -31.54 -14.47
C LEU A 25 -0.48 -30.56 -13.77
N SER A 26 -1.49 -31.07 -13.06
CA SER A 26 -2.04 -30.29 -11.95
C SER A 26 -0.97 -30.32 -10.86
N GLN A 27 -0.14 -29.27 -10.79
CA GLN A 27 0.60 -29.01 -9.57
C GLN A 27 -0.43 -28.94 -8.44
N ALA A 28 -0.23 -29.73 -7.39
CA ALA A 28 -1.04 -29.62 -6.19
C ALA A 28 -0.88 -28.18 -5.68
N ALA A 29 -1.99 -27.46 -5.53
CA ALA A 29 -1.95 -26.09 -5.04
C ALA A 29 -1.36 -26.08 -3.63
N ILE A 30 -0.29 -25.30 -3.42
CA ILE A 30 0.25 -25.01 -2.10
C ILE A 30 -0.87 -24.39 -1.24
N SER A 31 -1.04 -24.91 -0.03
CA SER A 31 -2.08 -24.42 0.88
C SER A 31 -1.74 -22.99 1.33
N PRO A 32 -2.69 -22.03 1.35
CA PRO A 32 -2.50 -20.73 1.99
C PRO A 32 -2.19 -20.81 3.50
N THR A 33 -2.26 -22.01 4.08
CA THR A 33 -1.90 -22.31 5.47
C THR A 33 -0.50 -22.90 5.61
N GLU A 34 0.24 -23.09 4.52
CA GLU A 34 1.62 -23.58 4.58
C GLU A 34 2.51 -22.55 5.27
N VAL A 35 3.35 -23.06 6.18
CA VAL A 35 4.30 -22.27 6.95
C VAL A 35 5.70 -22.74 6.57
N VAL A 36 6.48 -21.87 5.96
CA VAL A 36 7.86 -22.19 5.55
C VAL A 36 8.87 -21.70 6.57
N THR A 37 10.03 -22.36 6.61
CA THR A 37 11.16 -21.87 7.42
C THR A 37 11.94 -20.80 6.67
N LEU A 38 11.93 -19.57 7.16
CA LEU A 38 12.73 -18.50 6.57
C LEU A 38 14.25 -18.75 6.80
N PRO A 39 15.12 -18.50 5.80
CA PRO A 39 16.55 -18.77 5.89
C PRO A 39 17.23 -18.14 7.11
N SER A 40 18.10 -18.86 7.80
CA SER A 40 18.89 -18.29 8.92
C SER A 40 20.28 -17.79 8.49
N ASP A 41 20.70 -18.03 7.24
CA ASP A 41 21.99 -17.56 6.73
C ASP A 41 21.97 -16.02 6.57
N ALA A 42 22.96 -15.34 7.15
CA ALA A 42 23.13 -13.89 7.06
C ALA A 42 23.22 -13.38 5.60
N LYS A 43 23.69 -14.21 4.65
CA LYS A 43 23.74 -13.88 3.21
C LYS A 43 22.35 -13.72 2.59
N LEU A 44 21.37 -14.44 3.15
CA LEU A 44 19.94 -14.39 2.82
C LEU A 44 19.17 -13.53 3.84
N GLY A 45 19.90 -12.83 4.71
CA GLY A 45 19.35 -11.94 5.73
C GLY A 45 18.73 -12.61 6.95
N GLY A 46 19.24 -13.78 7.34
CA GLY A 46 18.93 -14.37 8.63
C GLY A 46 19.42 -13.51 9.81
N GLY A 47 18.57 -13.33 10.82
CA GLY A 47 18.88 -12.59 12.04
C GLY A 47 18.67 -11.07 11.97
N ASP A 48 18.24 -10.54 10.82
CA ASP A 48 17.88 -9.13 10.68
C ASP A 48 16.65 -8.81 11.53
N ALA A 49 16.67 -7.68 12.26
CA ALA A 49 15.52 -7.23 13.03
C ALA A 49 14.49 -6.57 12.10
N VAL A 50 13.23 -6.97 12.21
CA VAL A 50 12.12 -6.31 11.52
C VAL A 50 11.87 -4.94 12.18
N GLY A 51 11.94 -3.86 11.40
CA GLY A 51 11.68 -2.51 11.90
C GLY A 51 12.50 -1.43 11.21
N SER A 52 12.06 -0.99 10.04
CA SER A 52 12.68 0.11 9.30
C SER A 52 12.12 1.46 9.72
N THR A 53 12.99 2.48 9.75
CA THR A 53 12.61 3.89 9.94
C THR A 53 11.77 4.46 8.79
N LEU A 54 11.72 3.75 7.66
CA LEU A 54 10.91 4.11 6.49
C LEU A 54 9.48 3.60 6.59
N SER A 55 9.25 2.58 7.41
CA SER A 55 7.93 1.98 7.61
C SER A 55 7.08 2.84 8.52
N ARG A 56 5.79 3.00 8.17
CA ARG A 56 4.83 3.59 9.10
C ARG A 56 3.50 2.87 9.06
N SER A 57 3.20 2.19 10.15
CA SER A 57 1.96 1.49 10.39
C SER A 57 0.88 2.50 10.81
N THR A 58 0.37 3.37 9.92
CA THR A 58 -0.76 4.29 10.23
C THR A 58 -1.84 4.33 9.14
N TYR A 59 -1.68 3.53 8.09
CA TYR A 59 -2.61 3.51 6.97
C TYR A 59 -2.64 2.13 6.30
N ASN A 60 -3.80 1.86 5.70
CA ASN A 60 -4.06 0.64 4.94
C ASN A 60 -3.53 0.74 3.51
N GLY A 61 -3.50 -0.41 2.83
CA GLY A 61 -3.12 -0.48 1.42
C GLY A 61 -3.98 0.40 0.52
N GLY A 62 -3.35 1.01 -0.48
CA GLY A 62 -4.00 1.96 -1.39
C GLY A 62 -4.34 3.32 -0.76
N LYS A 63 -3.86 3.61 0.45
CA LYS A 63 -4.02 4.92 1.12
C LYS A 63 -2.71 5.69 1.24
N GLY A 64 -1.63 5.25 0.60
CA GLY A 64 -0.32 5.89 0.66
C GLY A 64 0.75 5.00 0.01
N PRO A 65 2.02 5.43 0.05
CA PRO A 65 3.10 4.67 -0.53
C PRO A 65 3.33 3.34 0.22
N GLY A 66 3.74 2.30 -0.49
CA GLY A 66 3.94 0.99 0.13
C GLY A 66 4.20 -0.10 -0.89
N ILE A 67 4.36 -1.31 -0.37
CA ILE A 67 4.58 -2.50 -1.21
C ILE A 67 3.51 -3.52 -0.86
N TRP A 68 2.68 -3.85 -1.84
CA TRP A 68 1.90 -5.06 -1.81
C TRP A 68 2.79 -6.23 -2.21
N ILE A 69 2.74 -7.29 -1.44
CA ILE A 69 3.53 -8.49 -1.68
C ILE A 69 2.73 -9.72 -1.29
N VAL A 70 2.88 -10.75 -2.10
CA VAL A 70 2.47 -12.12 -1.80
C VAL A 70 3.48 -13.06 -2.44
N ALA A 71 3.81 -14.14 -1.75
CA ALA A 71 4.73 -15.15 -2.20
C ALA A 71 4.05 -16.51 -2.25
N ASP A 72 4.53 -17.40 -3.11
CA ASP A 72 4.04 -18.79 -3.16
C ASP A 72 4.33 -19.55 -1.86
N GLY A 73 5.50 -19.31 -1.25
CA GLY A 73 5.80 -19.69 0.13
C GLY A 73 5.99 -18.45 1.01
N GLY A 74 7.09 -18.40 1.74
CA GLY A 74 7.44 -17.25 2.58
C GLY A 74 8.30 -16.22 1.87
N TYR A 75 8.39 -15.03 2.46
CA TYR A 75 9.29 -13.99 1.98
C TYR A 75 9.94 -13.18 3.09
N ARG A 76 11.07 -12.54 2.73
CA ARG A 76 11.60 -11.36 3.41
C ARG A 76 11.71 -10.20 2.44
N LEU A 77 11.18 -9.04 2.83
CA LEU A 77 11.20 -7.81 2.05
C LEU A 77 12.19 -6.82 2.65
N TYR A 78 13.13 -6.40 1.83
CA TYR A 78 14.17 -5.43 2.17
C TYR A 78 14.05 -4.18 1.32
N HIS A 79 14.47 -3.06 1.92
CA HIS A 79 14.71 -1.81 1.23
C HIS A 79 16.03 -1.21 1.70
N ASN A 80 16.96 -1.00 0.78
CA ASN A 80 18.27 -0.40 1.05
C ASN A 80 18.99 -1.00 2.29
N GLY A 81 18.95 -2.33 2.45
CA GLY A 81 19.57 -3.03 3.58
C GLY A 81 18.63 -3.32 4.75
N ALA A 82 17.60 -2.50 4.95
CA ALA A 82 16.70 -2.62 6.10
C ALA A 82 15.60 -3.66 5.85
N LEU A 83 15.40 -4.58 6.81
CA LEU A 83 14.28 -5.53 6.78
C LEU A 83 12.97 -4.79 7.10
N LEU A 84 12.09 -4.73 6.10
CA LEU A 84 10.80 -4.05 6.21
C LEU A 84 9.72 -4.95 6.79
N ALA A 85 9.64 -6.17 6.26
CA ALA A 85 8.64 -7.15 6.64
C ALA A 85 9.12 -8.54 6.25
N GLU A 86 8.63 -9.54 6.97
CA GLU A 86 8.73 -10.93 6.56
C GLU A 86 7.39 -11.63 6.79
N ASP A 87 7.15 -12.65 5.99
CA ASP A 87 5.99 -13.50 6.11
C ASP A 87 6.43 -14.94 5.87
N ASN A 88 6.14 -15.82 6.82
CA ASN A 88 6.45 -17.24 6.69
C ASN A 88 5.28 -18.04 6.12
N GLN A 89 4.17 -17.39 5.74
CA GLN A 89 3.00 -18.06 5.19
C GLN A 89 2.87 -17.87 3.68
N ALA A 90 2.70 -19.00 3.01
CA ALA A 90 2.32 -19.11 1.61
C ALA A 90 1.01 -18.35 1.31
N GLY A 91 0.96 -17.64 0.19
CA GLY A 91 -0.30 -17.12 -0.36
C GLY A 91 -0.92 -15.93 0.38
N ARG A 92 -0.29 -15.42 1.44
CA ARG A 92 -0.86 -14.31 2.22
C ARG A 92 -0.49 -12.95 1.63
N VAL A 93 -1.50 -12.24 1.15
CA VAL A 93 -1.35 -10.85 0.69
C VAL A 93 -1.02 -9.93 1.85
N ARG A 94 0.03 -9.12 1.70
CA ARG A 94 0.45 -8.11 2.66
C ARG A 94 0.61 -6.77 1.97
N PHE A 95 0.15 -5.71 2.64
CA PHE A 95 0.59 -4.36 2.33
C PHE A 95 1.59 -3.92 3.40
N VAL A 96 2.77 -3.50 2.95
CA VAL A 96 3.84 -2.97 3.80
C VAL A 96 3.90 -1.46 3.58
N PRO A 97 3.32 -0.64 4.47
CA PRO A 97 3.35 0.80 4.33
C PRO A 97 4.77 1.32 4.53
N MET A 98 5.27 2.14 3.60
CA MET A 98 6.62 2.69 3.70
C MET A 98 6.80 4.00 2.93
N THR A 99 7.90 4.69 3.22
CA THR A 99 8.29 5.91 2.53
C THR A 99 9.48 5.62 1.62
N PHE A 100 9.32 5.84 0.32
CA PHE A 100 10.44 5.76 -0.62
C PHE A 100 11.26 7.05 -0.60
N LEU A 101 12.58 6.90 -0.67
CA LEU A 101 13.51 8.03 -0.58
C LEU A 101 13.90 8.53 -1.98
N PRO A 102 14.24 9.81 -2.15
CA PRO A 102 14.95 10.27 -3.34
C PRO A 102 16.23 9.47 -3.60
N GLY A 103 16.59 9.36 -4.88
CA GLY A 103 17.70 8.55 -5.38
C GLY A 103 17.33 7.07 -5.56
N GLU A 104 18.35 6.22 -5.56
CA GLU A 104 18.18 4.78 -5.77
C GLU A 104 17.49 4.12 -4.56
N ASN A 105 16.45 3.33 -4.83
CA ASN A 105 15.79 2.45 -3.89
C ASN A 105 15.96 1.00 -4.36
N ALA A 106 16.81 0.25 -3.67
CA ALA A 106 16.99 -1.17 -3.86
C ALA A 106 15.88 -1.92 -3.11
N ILE A 107 14.87 -2.39 -3.85
CA ILE A 107 13.79 -3.22 -3.31
C ILE A 107 14.17 -4.66 -3.57
N SER A 108 14.37 -5.41 -2.49
CA SER A 108 14.87 -6.78 -2.59
C SER A 108 13.95 -7.73 -1.84
N VAL A 109 13.61 -8.85 -2.46
CA VAL A 109 12.72 -9.86 -1.88
C VAL A 109 13.45 -11.20 -1.87
N ILE A 110 13.57 -11.82 -0.70
CA ILE A 110 13.94 -13.22 -0.60
C ILE A 110 12.67 -14.04 -0.64
N GLY A 111 12.45 -14.82 -1.69
CA GLY A 111 11.35 -15.79 -1.78
C GLY A 111 11.82 -17.17 -1.33
N VAL A 112 10.99 -17.88 -0.57
CA VAL A 112 11.28 -19.19 0.06
C VAL A 112 10.11 -20.13 -0.22
N ASP A 113 10.39 -21.35 -0.67
CA ASP A 113 9.39 -22.40 -0.92
C ASP A 113 10.07 -23.78 -0.83
N GLU A 114 9.39 -24.79 -0.27
CA GLU A 114 9.89 -26.15 -0.09
C GLU A 114 9.62 -27.08 -1.31
N ASP A 115 8.66 -26.73 -2.18
CA ASP A 115 8.16 -27.60 -3.27
C ASP A 115 8.48 -27.10 -4.70
N GLY A 116 8.82 -25.82 -4.87
CA GLY A 116 9.49 -25.27 -6.06
C GLY A 116 8.63 -24.47 -7.05
N ALA A 117 9.31 -23.48 -7.67
CA ALA A 117 8.87 -22.30 -8.45
C ALA A 117 8.65 -21.02 -7.61
N HIS A 118 9.73 -20.46 -7.05
CA HIS A 118 9.71 -19.25 -6.21
C HIS A 118 9.24 -18.01 -6.93
N GLY A 119 7.96 -17.74 -6.77
CA GLY A 119 7.34 -16.54 -7.24
C GLY A 119 7.08 -15.56 -6.11
N VAL A 120 7.39 -14.29 -6.35
CA VAL A 120 6.71 -13.22 -5.62
C VAL A 120 5.95 -12.34 -6.59
N MET A 121 4.73 -12.00 -6.20
CA MET A 121 3.97 -10.97 -6.85
C MET A 121 4.12 -9.70 -6.05
N VAL A 122 4.59 -8.65 -6.71
CA VAL A 122 4.87 -7.37 -6.07
C VAL A 122 4.17 -6.26 -6.84
N GLN A 123 3.50 -5.39 -6.09
CA GLN A 123 3.04 -4.09 -6.56
C GLN A 123 3.67 -3.04 -5.67
N ILE A 124 4.40 -2.12 -6.29
CA ILE A 124 4.98 -0.97 -5.61
C ILE A 124 4.03 0.20 -5.86
N ASP A 125 3.45 0.70 -4.77
CA ASP A 125 2.66 1.92 -4.79
C ASP A 125 3.59 3.05 -4.33
N GLU A 126 4.19 3.80 -5.24
CA GLU A 126 4.81 5.10 -4.94
C GLU A 126 3.76 6.19 -5.22
N LEU A 127 3.82 7.31 -4.49
CA LEU A 127 2.90 8.45 -4.55
C LEU A 127 2.28 8.63 -5.95
N HIS A 128 3.09 8.81 -7.00
CA HIS A 128 2.72 8.73 -8.42
C HIS A 128 3.96 8.63 -9.34
N GLU A 129 3.79 8.26 -10.61
CA GLU A 129 4.86 8.26 -11.63
C GLU A 129 5.32 9.69 -12.00
N SER A 130 6.05 10.36 -11.10
CA SER A 130 6.79 11.61 -11.32
C SER A 130 8.30 11.43 -11.44
N TYR A 131 8.77 10.19 -11.26
CA TYR A 131 10.19 9.87 -11.17
C TYR A 131 10.72 9.18 -12.42
N TYR A 132 11.96 9.49 -12.78
CA TYR A 132 12.69 8.76 -13.83
C TYR A 132 13.29 7.47 -13.26
N SER A 133 12.66 6.32 -13.51
CA SER A 133 13.19 5.03 -13.03
C SER A 133 14.33 4.44 -13.88
N GLY A 134 14.68 5.03 -15.02
CA GLY A 134 15.94 4.74 -15.74
C GLY A 134 16.21 3.31 -16.23
N GLY A 135 15.23 2.40 -16.20
CA GLY A 135 15.39 0.99 -16.60
C GLY A 135 16.04 0.12 -15.50
N THR A 136 15.87 -1.21 -15.46
CA THR A 136 15.28 -2.16 -16.41
C THR A 136 14.77 -3.38 -15.63
N GLY A 137 13.45 -3.49 -15.46
CA GLY A 137 12.79 -4.72 -15.04
C GLY A 137 13.19 -5.25 -13.65
N TRP A 138 12.71 -6.45 -13.35
CA TRP A 138 13.10 -7.20 -12.17
C TRP A 138 14.30 -8.08 -12.49
N TYR A 139 15.18 -8.26 -11.51
CA TYR A 139 16.33 -9.15 -11.57
C TYR A 139 16.15 -10.31 -10.61
N ALA A 140 16.75 -11.44 -10.94
CA ALA A 140 16.71 -12.64 -10.12
C ALA A 140 18.11 -13.25 -9.99
N LYS A 141 18.44 -13.71 -8.79
CA LYS A 141 19.64 -14.50 -8.50
C LYS A 141 19.29 -15.66 -7.57
N PRO A 142 19.51 -16.92 -7.98
CA PRO A 142 19.25 -18.07 -7.12
C PRO A 142 20.26 -18.16 -5.97
N ASP A 143 19.90 -18.87 -4.89
CA ASP A 143 20.70 -19.00 -3.66
C ASP A 143 22.19 -19.35 -3.91
N TYR A 144 22.47 -20.34 -4.75
CA TYR A 144 23.84 -20.75 -5.09
C TYR A 144 24.66 -19.69 -5.84
N GLY A 145 24.02 -18.61 -6.32
CA GLY A 145 24.67 -17.44 -6.90
C GLY A 145 24.86 -16.26 -5.94
N ILE A 146 24.30 -16.29 -4.73
CA ILE A 146 24.34 -15.17 -3.78
C ILE A 146 25.59 -15.27 -2.90
N TYR A 147 26.63 -14.50 -3.25
CA TYR A 147 27.93 -14.56 -2.57
C TYR A 147 27.98 -13.79 -1.23
N ASN A 148 27.12 -12.79 -1.03
CA ASN A 148 27.01 -11.97 0.19
C ASN A 148 25.64 -11.26 0.26
N ASN A 149 25.39 -10.45 1.30
CA ASN A 149 24.14 -9.71 1.50
C ASN A 149 24.09 -8.30 0.87
N ALA A 150 25.10 -7.90 0.09
CA ALA A 150 25.19 -6.54 -0.47
C ALA A 150 24.10 -6.24 -1.51
N TRP A 151 23.39 -7.26 -1.99
CA TRP A 151 22.23 -7.13 -2.88
C TRP A 151 21.07 -6.33 -2.28
N LYS A 152 21.08 -6.09 -0.96
CA LYS A 152 20.10 -5.23 -0.28
C LYS A 152 20.43 -3.73 -0.45
N ASN A 153 21.66 -3.37 -0.79
CA ASN A 153 22.17 -1.99 -0.69
C ASN A 153 22.11 -1.24 -2.02
N LYS A 154 22.13 0.11 -1.95
CA LYS A 154 22.32 0.98 -3.12
C LYS A 154 23.67 0.71 -3.81
N GLY A 155 23.77 0.97 -5.12
CA GLY A 155 25.02 0.86 -5.88
C GLY A 155 25.56 -0.57 -6.02
N ARG A 156 24.73 -1.59 -5.77
CA ARG A 156 25.10 -3.01 -5.88
C ARG A 156 25.45 -3.42 -7.31
N ASP A 157 26.33 -4.41 -7.43
CA ASP A 157 26.75 -4.98 -8.71
C ASP A 157 25.69 -5.95 -9.27
N LEU A 158 25.16 -5.62 -10.45
CA LEU A 158 24.17 -6.41 -11.18
C LEU A 158 24.76 -7.23 -12.34
N SER A 159 26.08 -7.16 -12.57
CA SER A 159 26.74 -7.85 -13.70
C SER A 159 26.55 -9.36 -13.72
N GLN A 160 26.29 -9.95 -12.55
CA GLN A 160 26.07 -11.38 -12.36
C GLN A 160 24.59 -11.77 -12.20
N TRP A 161 23.65 -10.83 -12.39
CA TRP A 161 22.23 -11.07 -12.21
C TRP A 161 21.55 -11.37 -13.54
N GLY A 162 20.64 -12.33 -13.54
CA GLY A 162 19.74 -12.56 -14.66
C GLY A 162 18.52 -11.64 -14.57
N GLY A 163 17.88 -11.38 -15.71
CA GLY A 163 16.54 -10.81 -15.72
C GLY A 163 15.57 -11.81 -15.09
N ALA A 164 14.70 -11.34 -14.21
CA ALA A 164 13.65 -12.17 -13.66
C ALA A 164 12.60 -12.46 -14.73
N THR A 165 12.07 -13.67 -14.72
CA THR A 165 10.95 -14.02 -15.58
C THR A 165 9.71 -13.31 -15.05
N THR A 166 9.02 -12.57 -15.93
CA THR A 166 7.78 -11.86 -15.60
C THR A 166 6.60 -12.58 -16.24
N LEU A 167 5.62 -13.01 -15.44
CA LEU A 167 4.30 -13.40 -15.97
C LEU A 167 3.32 -12.27 -15.66
N SER A 168 2.81 -11.64 -16.72
CA SER A 168 1.75 -10.63 -16.61
C SER A 168 0.41 -11.36 -16.65
N TYR A 169 -0.19 -11.59 -15.48
CA TYR A 169 -1.49 -12.25 -15.36
C TYR A 169 -2.63 -11.24 -15.19
N SER A 170 -3.88 -11.68 -15.34
CA SER A 170 -5.00 -11.09 -14.63
C SER A 170 -4.80 -11.36 -13.12
N ASN A 171 -4.66 -10.32 -12.30
CA ASN A 171 -4.29 -10.36 -10.87
C ASN A 171 -5.35 -10.99 -9.93
N THR A 172 -5.92 -12.13 -10.31
CA THR A 172 -6.96 -12.82 -9.55
C THR A 172 -6.50 -14.19 -9.07
N LYS A 173 -5.28 -14.62 -9.43
CA LYS A 173 -4.75 -15.94 -9.11
C LYS A 173 -3.31 -15.87 -8.63
N MET A 174 -2.99 -16.70 -7.65
CA MET A 174 -1.62 -17.06 -7.29
C MET A 174 -1.03 -18.00 -8.36
N PRO A 175 0.30 -18.07 -8.48
CA PRO A 175 1.03 -19.01 -9.36
C PRO A 175 0.66 -20.47 -9.16
N ASN A 176 0.39 -20.87 -7.92
CA ASN A 176 -0.15 -22.20 -7.58
C ASN A 176 -1.62 -22.42 -8.00
N GLY A 177 -2.25 -21.43 -8.64
CA GLY A 177 -3.63 -21.47 -9.12
C GLY A 177 -4.71 -21.08 -8.09
N ALA A 178 -4.34 -20.79 -6.84
CA ALA A 178 -5.27 -20.36 -5.80
C ALA A 178 -5.85 -18.97 -6.10
N ASP A 179 -7.05 -18.69 -5.57
CA ASP A 179 -7.65 -17.35 -5.68
C ASP A 179 -6.84 -16.32 -4.90
N LEU A 180 -6.53 -15.21 -5.55
CA LEU A 180 -5.89 -14.07 -4.91
C LEU A 180 -6.96 -13.13 -4.36
N THR A 181 -7.18 -13.16 -3.06
CA THR A 181 -8.13 -12.28 -2.36
C THR A 181 -7.43 -11.15 -1.62
N GLY A 182 -7.99 -9.94 -1.65
CA GLY A 182 -7.44 -8.77 -0.93
C GLY A 182 -6.31 -8.04 -1.67
N TRP A 183 -5.99 -8.43 -2.91
CA TRP A 183 -5.07 -7.69 -3.78
C TRP A 183 -5.78 -6.51 -4.47
N PRO A 184 -5.09 -5.39 -4.75
CA PRO A 184 -5.68 -4.26 -5.46
C PRO A 184 -6.21 -4.65 -6.85
N SER A 185 -7.48 -4.32 -7.11
CA SER A 185 -8.09 -4.49 -8.43
C SER A 185 -7.40 -3.61 -9.48
N GLY A 186 -7.12 -4.14 -10.67
CA GLY A 186 -6.49 -3.36 -11.75
C GLY A 186 -5.01 -3.02 -11.53
N SER A 187 -4.36 -3.67 -10.56
CA SER A 187 -2.93 -3.51 -10.27
C SER A 187 -2.04 -3.76 -11.50
N GLN A 188 -0.88 -3.09 -11.55
CA GLN A 188 0.18 -3.35 -12.53
C GLN A 188 1.22 -4.35 -11.98
N SER A 189 0.83 -5.14 -10.97
CA SER A 189 1.68 -6.12 -10.31
C SER A 189 2.27 -7.07 -11.32
N LYS A 190 3.52 -7.46 -11.06
CA LYS A 190 4.22 -8.46 -11.85
C LYS A 190 4.47 -9.65 -10.96
N TRP A 191 4.19 -10.83 -11.50
CA TRP A 191 4.71 -12.05 -10.92
C TRP A 191 6.13 -12.29 -11.41
N ILE A 192 7.06 -12.49 -10.49
CA ILE A 192 8.50 -12.44 -10.73
C ILE A 192 9.18 -13.66 -10.11
N TRP A 193 10.04 -14.35 -10.86
CA TRP A 193 10.81 -15.53 -10.41
C TRP A 193 12.10 -15.75 -11.22
N THR A 194 12.92 -16.73 -10.84
CA THR A 194 14.18 -17.09 -11.55
C THR A 194 13.96 -17.77 -12.90
N GLY A 195 12.75 -18.27 -13.18
CA GLY A 195 12.49 -19.15 -14.32
C GLY A 195 12.87 -20.62 -14.08
N SER A 196 13.39 -20.96 -12.90
CA SER A 196 13.77 -22.34 -12.54
C SER A 196 12.91 -22.84 -11.38
N SER A 197 12.31 -24.01 -11.56
CA SER A 197 11.54 -24.69 -10.51
C SER A 197 12.42 -25.50 -9.55
N THR A 198 13.75 -25.53 -9.75
CA THR A 198 14.69 -26.31 -8.92
C THR A 198 15.44 -25.47 -7.89
N ASP A 199 15.30 -24.15 -7.95
CA ASP A 199 15.81 -23.31 -6.89
C ASP A 199 15.03 -23.65 -5.60
N THR A 200 15.58 -23.33 -4.42
CA THR A 200 14.87 -23.45 -3.12
C THR A 200 14.76 -22.10 -2.39
N THR A 201 15.56 -21.13 -2.82
CA THR A 201 15.53 -19.74 -2.34
C THR A 201 16.06 -18.84 -3.45
N VAL A 202 15.44 -17.67 -3.62
CA VAL A 202 15.81 -16.67 -4.64
C VAL A 202 15.90 -15.29 -4.01
N ALA A 203 16.89 -14.50 -4.45
CA ALA A 203 16.82 -13.05 -4.31
C ALA A 203 16.26 -12.42 -5.58
N LEU A 204 15.14 -11.72 -5.42
CA LEU A 204 14.49 -10.91 -6.44
C LEU A 204 14.74 -9.45 -6.14
N LEU A 205 14.89 -8.66 -7.19
CA LEU A 205 15.43 -7.33 -7.04
C LEU A 205 14.86 -6.36 -8.05
N TYR A 206 14.43 -5.20 -7.57
CA TYR A 206 13.98 -4.08 -8.39
C TYR A 206 14.71 -2.80 -7.98
N ASN A 207 15.15 -2.05 -8.99
CA ASN A 207 15.72 -0.73 -8.81
C ASN A 207 14.66 0.32 -9.12
N LEU A 208 14.18 0.99 -8.07
CA LEU A 208 13.31 2.13 -8.17
C LEU A 208 14.15 3.40 -7.97
N ASN A 209 14.40 4.16 -9.02
CA ASN A 209 15.10 5.43 -8.91
C ASN A 209 14.11 6.59 -8.82
N ILE A 210 14.16 7.35 -7.74
CA ILE A 210 13.26 8.48 -7.48
C ILE A 210 14.04 9.78 -7.61
N THR A 211 13.95 10.40 -8.78
CA THR A 211 14.66 11.64 -9.07
C THR A 211 13.72 12.64 -9.73
N ALA A 212 14.00 13.92 -9.54
CA ALA A 212 13.32 14.99 -10.26
C ALA A 212 13.45 14.79 -11.78
N GLU A 213 12.42 15.17 -12.54
CA GLU A 213 12.52 15.37 -13.98
C GLU A 213 12.95 16.80 -14.29
N GLY A 214 13.55 17.05 -15.45
CA GLY A 214 13.84 18.40 -15.92
C GLY A 214 15.13 19.03 -15.39
N PHE A 215 15.12 20.36 -15.24
CA PHE A 215 16.32 21.10 -14.83
C PHE A 215 16.83 20.66 -13.45
N GLY A 216 15.95 20.26 -12.53
CA GLY A 216 16.31 19.76 -11.21
C GLY A 216 16.76 18.30 -11.15
N ALA A 217 16.91 17.58 -12.26
CA ALA A 217 17.21 16.15 -12.28
C ALA A 217 18.51 15.72 -11.54
N SER A 218 19.44 16.66 -11.31
CA SER A 218 20.66 16.41 -10.55
C SER A 218 20.53 16.65 -9.03
N THR A 219 19.33 16.96 -8.53
CA THR A 219 19.09 17.21 -7.11
C THR A 219 19.16 15.90 -6.33
N THR A 220 20.07 15.82 -5.35
CA THR A 220 20.27 14.65 -4.48
C THR A 220 19.82 14.89 -3.04
N GLY A 221 19.65 16.15 -2.64
CA GLY A 221 19.16 16.47 -1.30
C GLY A 221 20.09 15.96 -0.20
N GLY A 222 19.51 15.32 0.81
CA GLY A 222 20.19 14.71 1.94
C GLY A 222 20.68 13.27 1.72
N ASP A 223 20.75 12.77 0.48
CA ASP A 223 21.10 11.36 0.19
C ASP A 223 22.49 10.95 0.68
N ALA A 224 23.48 11.86 0.65
CA ALA A 224 24.83 11.61 1.18
C ALA A 224 24.90 11.58 2.72
N GLY A 225 23.77 11.81 3.38
CA GLY A 225 23.65 12.04 4.81
C GLY A 225 23.02 10.91 5.60
N SER A 226 22.80 11.17 6.89
CA SER A 226 22.02 10.27 7.75
C SER A 226 20.50 10.43 7.51
N ILE A 227 19.76 9.35 7.76
CA ILE A 227 18.29 9.37 7.81
C ILE A 227 17.87 9.55 9.27
N VAL A 228 17.06 10.56 9.55
CA VAL A 228 16.55 10.88 10.89
C VAL A 228 15.03 10.96 10.88
N ILE A 229 14.41 10.64 12.02
CA ILE A 229 12.98 10.87 12.25
C ILE A 229 12.83 12.14 13.09
N ALA A 230 12.08 13.10 12.58
CA ALA A 230 11.76 14.35 13.28
C ALA A 230 10.29 14.36 13.69
N SER A 231 10.04 14.05 14.97
CA SER A 231 8.70 13.83 15.52
C SER A 231 8.02 15.08 16.08
N ASP A 232 8.63 16.26 15.94
CA ASP A 232 8.09 17.55 16.38
C ASP A 232 8.67 18.73 15.57
N SER A 233 8.03 19.91 15.64
CA SER A 233 8.46 21.09 14.87
C SER A 233 9.88 21.56 15.22
N ALA A 234 10.33 21.34 16.46
CA ALA A 234 11.65 21.76 16.92
C ALA A 234 12.77 20.90 16.31
N SER A 235 12.58 19.58 16.26
CA SER A 235 13.49 18.64 15.61
C SER A 235 13.52 18.82 14.10
N ILE A 236 12.37 19.05 13.45
CA ILE A 236 12.32 19.39 12.01
C ILE A 236 13.18 20.62 11.73
N ARG A 237 12.96 21.71 12.47
CA ARG A 237 13.75 22.94 12.36
C ARG A 237 15.24 22.71 12.57
N LYS A 238 15.61 21.99 13.65
CA LYS A 238 17.00 21.68 13.97
C LYS A 238 17.72 21.02 12.79
N TYR A 239 17.10 20.02 12.17
CA TYR A 239 17.73 19.31 11.06
C TYR A 239 17.75 20.11 9.77
N LEU A 240 16.72 20.91 9.47
CA LEU A 240 16.75 21.84 8.32
C LEU A 240 17.90 22.85 8.43
N GLN A 241 18.25 23.26 9.66
CA GLN A 241 19.29 24.23 9.96
C GLN A 241 20.70 23.63 10.13
N SER A 242 20.86 22.30 10.08
CA SER A 242 22.17 21.67 10.29
C SER A 242 23.10 21.85 9.09
N SER A 243 24.41 21.89 9.32
CA SER A 243 25.42 21.84 8.25
C SER A 243 25.50 20.49 7.54
N GLU A 244 25.14 19.41 8.24
CA GLU A 244 25.22 18.04 7.73
C GLU A 244 24.21 17.81 6.60
N ALA A 245 24.56 16.94 5.65
CA ALA A 245 23.57 16.34 4.77
C ALA A 245 22.62 15.46 5.60
N VAL A 246 21.30 15.63 5.44
CA VAL A 246 20.32 14.89 6.24
C VAL A 246 19.05 14.63 5.44
N THR A 247 18.60 13.38 5.47
CA THR A 247 17.22 13.00 5.08
C THR A 247 16.34 12.99 6.32
N ILE A 248 15.40 13.92 6.37
CA ILE A 248 14.51 14.21 7.49
C ILE A 248 13.14 13.60 7.19
N LEU A 249 12.84 12.49 7.87
CA LEU A 249 11.53 11.85 7.80
C LEU A 249 10.62 12.49 8.83
N VAL A 250 9.52 13.06 8.35
CA VAL A 250 8.48 13.64 9.18
C VAL A 250 7.32 12.67 9.23
N PRO A 251 7.04 12.05 10.39
CA PRO A 251 5.88 11.20 10.51
C PRO A 251 4.60 11.97 10.10
N GLU A 252 3.68 11.40 9.31
CA GLU A 252 2.25 11.80 9.30
C GLU A 252 1.70 12.41 10.61
N GLY A 253 1.10 13.59 10.48
CA GLY A 253 0.56 14.42 11.55
C GLY A 253 0.54 15.88 11.15
N THR A 254 0.15 16.79 12.06
CA THR A 254 0.48 18.22 11.92
C THR A 254 1.53 18.67 12.90
N TYR A 255 2.43 19.48 12.38
CA TYR A 255 3.50 20.17 13.08
C TYR A 255 3.20 21.66 13.02
N ASP A 256 2.85 22.25 14.16
CA ASP A 256 2.58 23.67 14.27
C ASP A 256 3.91 24.42 14.43
N PHE A 257 4.21 25.29 13.49
CA PHE A 257 5.37 26.18 13.55
C PHE A 257 5.00 27.57 14.00
N ARG A 258 3.72 27.92 14.15
CA ARG A 258 3.31 29.30 14.31
C ARG A 258 3.96 29.99 15.52
N GLN A 259 4.33 31.24 15.33
CA GLN A 259 4.89 32.10 16.37
C GLN A 259 4.16 33.44 16.38
N PHE A 260 3.27 33.65 17.34
CA PHE A 260 2.43 34.85 17.38
C PHE A 260 3.23 36.09 17.76
N ARG A 261 3.16 37.12 16.91
CA ARG A 261 3.89 38.39 17.03
C ARG A 261 2.99 39.54 16.61
N ASP A 262 3.31 40.74 17.06
CA ASP A 262 2.63 41.96 16.60
C ASP A 262 3.18 42.37 15.23
N ALA A 263 2.35 42.27 14.19
CA ALA A 263 2.83 42.44 12.80
C ALA A 263 3.25 43.90 12.52
N VAL A 264 2.63 44.88 13.20
CA VAL A 264 2.96 46.30 13.05
C VAL A 264 4.31 46.63 13.65
N THR A 265 4.64 46.05 14.80
CA THR A 265 5.96 46.19 15.44
C THR A 265 7.06 45.65 14.52
N GLU A 266 6.87 44.48 13.92
CA GLU A 266 7.84 43.90 12.97
C GLU A 266 8.00 44.77 11.71
N ALA A 267 6.89 45.20 11.12
CA ALA A 267 6.93 46.05 9.94
C ALA A 267 7.64 47.39 10.23
N THR A 268 7.35 48.02 11.37
CA THR A 268 7.97 49.29 11.77
C THR A 268 9.48 49.14 11.93
N ALA A 269 9.94 48.05 12.56
CA ALA A 269 11.37 47.77 12.71
C ALA A 269 12.09 47.58 11.36
N ALA A 270 11.36 47.08 10.35
CA ALA A 270 11.85 46.92 8.98
C ALA A 270 11.65 48.16 8.09
N GLY A 271 11.15 49.27 8.63
CA GLY A 271 10.85 50.49 7.84
C GLY A 271 9.67 50.32 6.87
N ARG A 272 8.73 49.44 7.20
CA ARG A 272 7.53 49.11 6.42
C ARG A 272 6.27 49.55 7.18
N THR A 273 5.12 49.53 6.52
CA THR A 273 3.84 49.97 7.14
C THR A 273 2.71 49.06 6.72
N TRP A 274 1.96 48.56 7.70
CA TRP A 274 0.71 47.85 7.43
C TRP A 274 -0.41 48.83 7.13
N CYS A 275 -1.16 48.54 6.08
CA CYS A 275 -2.29 49.33 5.61
C CYS A 275 -3.56 48.48 5.61
N LYS A 276 -4.68 49.08 5.99
CA LYS A 276 -5.99 48.43 6.04
C LYS A 276 -7.09 49.21 5.33
N SER A 277 -8.05 48.46 4.82
CA SER A 277 -9.35 48.96 4.36
C SER A 277 -10.43 47.89 4.60
N ALA A 278 -11.71 48.28 4.53
CA ALA A 278 -12.79 47.28 4.49
C ALA A 278 -12.81 46.62 3.10
N CYS A 279 -13.18 45.33 3.04
CA CYS A 279 -13.51 44.71 1.76
C CYS A 279 -14.71 45.42 1.10
N GLY A 280 -14.80 45.36 -0.23
CA GLY A 280 -15.89 45.99 -0.96
C GLY A 280 -17.27 45.46 -0.51
N ALA A 281 -18.32 46.30 -0.55
CA ALA A 281 -19.65 45.88 -0.11
C ALA A 281 -20.27 44.73 -0.93
N ASN A 282 -19.80 44.54 -2.18
CA ASN A 282 -20.21 43.46 -3.07
C ASN A 282 -19.23 42.28 -3.09
N ASP A 283 -18.21 42.32 -2.22
CA ASP A 283 -17.22 41.27 -2.07
C ASP A 283 -17.86 40.03 -1.40
N LYS A 284 -17.50 38.82 -1.84
CA LYS A 284 -18.01 37.58 -1.24
C LYS A 284 -17.64 37.46 0.25
N ASN A 285 -16.54 38.10 0.63
CA ASN A 285 -15.98 38.19 1.96
C ASN A 285 -16.10 39.63 2.50
N SER A 286 -17.20 40.34 2.21
CA SER A 286 -17.42 41.75 2.59
C SER A 286 -17.32 42.04 4.09
N SER A 287 -17.39 41.03 4.96
CA SER A 287 -17.19 41.16 6.41
C SER A 287 -15.72 41.20 6.83
N ASN A 288 -14.79 40.89 5.93
CA ASN A 288 -13.37 40.86 6.21
C ASN A 288 -12.75 42.26 6.14
N THR A 289 -11.57 42.39 6.73
CA THR A 289 -10.72 43.58 6.59
C THR A 289 -9.55 43.22 5.67
N PHE A 290 -9.32 44.06 4.66
CA PHE A 290 -8.13 43.99 3.82
C PHE A 290 -6.92 44.44 4.62
N TYR A 291 -5.84 43.66 4.62
CA TYR A 291 -4.55 44.04 5.17
C TYR A 291 -3.44 43.79 4.15
N ARG A 292 -2.64 44.82 3.88
CA ARG A 292 -1.48 44.72 2.99
C ARG A 292 -0.32 45.53 3.49
N ILE A 293 0.89 45.00 3.36
CA ILE A 293 2.11 45.71 3.71
C ILE A 293 2.50 46.69 2.61
N ASN A 294 2.91 47.89 3.00
CA ASN A 294 3.61 48.85 2.18
C ASN A 294 5.10 48.80 2.53
N PHE A 295 5.96 48.69 1.52
CA PHE A 295 7.41 48.64 1.70
C PHE A 295 8.06 50.01 1.95
N ALA A 296 7.26 51.00 2.36
CA ALA A 296 7.69 52.33 2.78
C ALA A 296 7.22 52.64 4.21
N ALA A 297 8.04 53.40 4.94
CA ALA A 297 7.77 53.73 6.34
C ALA A 297 6.71 54.83 6.49
N ASN A 298 5.83 54.66 7.49
CA ASN A 298 4.81 55.62 7.93
C ASN A 298 3.87 56.09 6.82
N THR A 299 3.57 55.24 5.83
CA THR A 299 2.72 55.64 4.70
C THR A 299 1.94 54.48 4.10
N CYS A 300 0.74 54.78 3.61
CA CYS A 300 -0.05 53.91 2.73
C CYS A 300 -0.12 54.44 1.29
N SER A 301 0.78 55.36 0.94
CA SER A 301 0.89 55.87 -0.44
C SER A 301 1.14 54.71 -1.41
N GLY A 302 0.35 54.66 -2.48
CA GLY A 302 0.36 53.56 -3.46
C GLY A 302 -0.65 52.44 -3.18
N LEU A 303 -1.35 52.48 -2.04
CA LEU A 303 -2.45 51.58 -1.71
C LEU A 303 -3.74 52.41 -1.53
N ASP A 304 -4.41 52.71 -2.63
CA ASP A 304 -5.56 53.61 -2.66
C ASP A 304 -6.68 53.18 -1.70
N GLY A 305 -7.24 54.14 -0.97
CA GLY A 305 -8.36 53.91 -0.04
C GLY A 305 -7.99 53.18 1.26
N THR A 306 -6.70 53.00 1.56
CA THR A 306 -6.24 52.34 2.79
C THR A 306 -5.74 53.34 3.85
N THR A 307 -5.72 52.89 5.10
CA THR A 307 -5.26 53.65 6.28
C THR A 307 -4.20 52.87 7.05
N ILE A 308 -3.32 53.55 7.76
CA ILE A 308 -2.27 52.91 8.57
C ILE A 308 -2.90 52.09 9.70
N VAL A 309 -2.36 50.90 9.94
CA VAL A 309 -2.74 50.01 11.04
C VAL A 309 -1.96 50.36 12.30
N GLY A 310 -2.63 50.48 13.44
CA GLY A 310 -2.00 50.76 14.73
C GLY A 310 -1.31 49.54 15.36
N THR A 311 -0.30 49.77 16.19
CA THR A 311 0.37 48.72 16.99
C THR A 311 -0.63 47.98 17.87
N GLY A 312 -0.56 46.65 17.91
CA GLY A 312 -1.47 45.78 18.67
C GLY A 312 -2.76 45.39 17.94
N GLU A 313 -3.02 45.93 16.75
CA GLU A 313 -4.28 45.66 16.03
C GLU A 313 -4.27 44.33 15.27
N ILE A 314 -3.12 43.86 14.81
CA ILE A 314 -2.99 42.65 14.00
C ILE A 314 -1.80 41.79 14.43
N GLN A 315 -1.98 40.47 14.36
CA GLN A 315 -0.94 39.50 14.65
C GLN A 315 -0.43 38.85 13.36
N SER A 316 0.89 38.61 13.31
CA SER A 316 1.53 37.66 12.40
C SER A 316 1.85 36.37 13.17
N TRP A 317 1.91 35.25 12.48
CA TRP A 317 2.19 33.95 13.06
C TRP A 317 2.95 32.99 12.15
N ASP A 318 3.27 33.34 10.91
CA ASP A 318 4.28 32.63 10.12
C ASP A 318 5.54 32.41 10.95
N ASN A 319 6.30 31.38 10.61
CA ASN A 319 7.56 31.15 11.26
C ASN A 319 8.63 30.86 10.21
N TRP A 320 9.55 31.82 10.11
CA TRP A 320 10.70 31.76 9.25
C TRP A 320 11.61 30.58 9.61
N ILE A 321 11.85 29.68 8.65
CA ILE A 321 12.75 28.55 8.79
C ILE A 321 13.86 28.68 7.75
N THR A 322 15.04 29.09 8.18
CA THR A 322 16.26 29.03 7.35
C THR A 322 16.66 27.58 7.10
N ILE A 323 17.08 27.29 5.87
CA ILE A 323 17.40 25.93 5.42
C ILE A 323 18.81 25.91 4.84
N LYS A 324 19.65 25.00 5.34
CA LYS A 324 21.01 24.75 4.83
C LYS A 324 20.98 23.82 3.61
N ASN A 325 22.11 23.65 2.95
CA ASN A 325 22.23 22.77 1.79
C ASN A 325 22.11 21.28 2.14
N ASN A 326 21.85 20.44 1.13
CA ASN A 326 21.82 18.98 1.23
C ASN A 326 20.77 18.45 2.21
N LYS A 327 19.52 18.90 2.06
CA LYS A 327 18.38 18.47 2.89
C LYS A 327 17.35 17.73 2.05
N SER A 328 16.86 16.61 2.56
CA SER A 328 15.64 15.98 2.04
C SER A 328 14.58 16.00 3.15
N LEU A 329 13.55 16.85 3.05
CA LEU A 329 12.42 16.88 3.99
C LEU A 329 11.26 16.08 3.41
N ILE A 330 10.93 14.94 4.04
CA ILE A 330 10.01 13.97 3.46
C ILE A 330 8.92 13.63 4.46
N GLY A 331 7.65 13.87 4.11
CA GLY A 331 6.54 13.35 4.90
C GLY A 331 6.38 11.85 4.70
N MET A 332 6.20 11.12 5.79
CA MET A 332 6.04 9.67 5.76
C MET A 332 4.60 9.27 5.48
N GLY A 333 4.41 8.14 4.77
CA GLY A 333 3.10 7.57 4.52
C GLY A 333 2.18 8.52 3.74
N ARG A 334 1.01 8.83 4.29
CA ARG A 334 0.07 9.81 3.70
C ARG A 334 0.62 11.23 3.58
N GLY A 335 1.76 11.49 4.21
CA GLY A 335 2.46 12.76 4.25
C GLY A 335 2.26 13.53 5.54
N ALA A 336 3.01 14.61 5.73
CA ALA A 336 3.02 15.39 6.97
C ALA A 336 2.63 16.85 6.73
N ASN A 337 1.93 17.46 7.68
CA ASN A 337 1.41 18.81 7.54
C ASN A 337 2.23 19.81 8.37
N LEU A 338 2.74 20.86 7.74
CA LEU A 338 3.58 21.89 8.32
C LEU A 338 2.79 23.21 8.35
N ARG A 339 2.21 23.51 9.51
CA ARG A 339 1.34 24.66 9.69
C ARG A 339 2.15 25.89 10.08
N GLY A 340 1.95 27.01 9.39
CA GLY A 340 2.67 28.26 9.63
C GLY A 340 4.16 28.19 9.34
N ALA A 341 4.62 27.16 8.64
CA ALA A 341 6.02 27.03 8.25
C ALA A 341 6.31 27.88 7.01
N SER A 342 7.15 28.90 7.15
CA SER A 342 7.72 29.64 6.03
C SER A 342 9.11 29.05 5.72
N LEU A 343 9.22 28.28 4.65
CA LEU A 343 10.43 27.53 4.29
C LEU A 343 11.36 28.38 3.42
N ASN A 344 12.53 28.77 3.96
CA ASN A 344 13.40 29.76 3.34
C ASN A 344 14.75 29.17 2.92
N ASN A 345 14.93 29.01 1.60
CA ASN A 345 16.13 28.46 0.97
C ASN A 345 16.98 29.58 0.35
N ARG A 346 17.68 30.31 1.21
CA ARG A 346 18.47 31.47 0.77
C ARG A 346 19.92 31.13 0.57
N LYS A 347 20.49 31.49 -0.58
CA LYS A 347 21.88 31.18 -0.91
C LYS A 347 22.87 31.84 0.04
N ASN A 348 22.62 33.09 0.44
CA ASN A 348 23.43 33.79 1.44
C ASN A 348 23.40 33.15 2.83
N GLU A 349 22.39 32.31 3.10
CA GLU A 349 22.30 31.50 4.32
C GLU A 349 22.83 30.07 4.13
N GLY A 350 23.38 29.74 2.96
CA GLY A 350 24.01 28.46 2.67
C GLY A 350 23.07 27.38 2.10
N ALA A 351 21.93 27.77 1.52
CA ALA A 351 21.01 26.84 0.86
C ALA A 351 21.52 26.32 -0.49
N GLY A 352 21.05 25.14 -0.90
CA GLY A 352 21.32 24.51 -2.19
C GLY A 352 21.19 22.99 -2.11
N ASN A 353 20.84 22.33 -3.22
CA ASN A 353 20.65 20.88 -3.29
C ASN A 353 19.66 20.37 -2.23
N ASN A 354 18.42 20.84 -2.28
CA ASN A 354 17.39 20.48 -1.30
C ASN A 354 16.16 19.83 -1.99
N ILE A 355 15.52 18.89 -1.30
CA ILE A 355 14.35 18.13 -1.76
C ILE A 355 13.25 18.19 -0.70
N PHE A 356 12.06 18.71 -1.02
CA PHE A 356 10.89 18.63 -0.16
C PHE A 356 9.80 17.78 -0.82
N ARG A 357 9.34 16.73 -0.14
CA ARG A 357 8.39 15.76 -0.70
C ARG A 357 7.31 15.31 0.24
N ASN A 358 6.09 15.13 -0.27
CA ASN A 358 4.96 14.54 0.46
C ASN A 358 4.59 15.33 1.73
N LEU A 359 4.45 16.65 1.60
CA LEU A 359 4.12 17.56 2.71
C LEU A 359 2.85 18.38 2.41
N ALA A 360 2.20 18.89 3.45
CA ALA A 360 1.30 20.02 3.32
C ALA A 360 1.94 21.26 3.95
N ILE A 361 1.84 22.40 3.29
CA ILE A 361 2.31 23.70 3.79
C ILE A 361 1.13 24.65 3.73
N TYR A 362 0.74 25.19 4.90
CA TYR A 362 -0.47 25.99 5.00
C TYR A 362 -0.49 26.90 6.22
N ASP A 363 -1.45 27.84 6.24
CA ASP A 363 -1.68 28.80 7.33
C ASP A 363 -0.45 29.68 7.62
N VAL A 364 0.13 30.21 6.54
CA VAL A 364 1.20 31.21 6.61
C VAL A 364 0.54 32.57 6.45
N ASN A 365 0.17 33.20 7.58
CA ASN A 365 -0.47 34.52 7.66
C ASN A 365 -1.61 34.77 6.64
N PRO A 366 -2.57 33.86 6.46
CA PRO A 366 -3.52 33.96 5.36
C PRO A 366 -4.42 35.21 5.36
N HIS A 367 -4.56 35.90 6.50
CA HIS A 367 -5.32 37.15 6.64
C HIS A 367 -4.54 38.41 6.26
N LEU A 368 -3.24 38.29 5.96
CA LEU A 368 -2.36 39.38 5.58
C LEU A 368 -1.87 39.15 4.14
N ILE A 369 -1.65 40.21 3.37
CA ILE A 369 -1.05 40.12 2.02
C ILE A 369 0.44 40.50 2.10
N GLU A 370 1.30 39.72 1.44
CA GLU A 370 2.77 39.91 1.41
C GLU A 370 3.41 39.78 2.81
N ALA A 371 2.85 38.94 3.69
CA ALA A 371 3.32 38.62 5.03
C ALA A 371 4.00 37.26 5.13
N GLY A 372 4.72 36.85 4.07
CA GLY A 372 5.54 35.66 4.06
C GLY A 372 5.05 34.56 3.14
N ASP A 373 6.02 33.88 2.52
CA ASP A 373 5.81 32.74 1.66
C ASP A 373 5.75 31.44 2.45
N GLY A 374 5.04 30.45 1.91
CA GLY A 374 5.21 29.07 2.36
C GLY A 374 6.54 28.48 1.88
N LEU A 375 7.02 28.88 0.70
CA LEU A 375 8.34 28.57 0.17
C LEU A 375 8.97 29.81 -0.48
N GLU A 376 10.12 30.22 0.04
CA GLU A 376 11.02 31.18 -0.59
C GLU A 376 12.32 30.46 -1.00
N ILE A 377 12.75 30.70 -2.23
CA ILE A 377 14.12 30.43 -2.70
C ILE A 377 14.68 31.76 -3.17
N SER A 378 15.80 32.18 -2.60
CA SER A 378 16.43 33.44 -2.98
C SER A 378 17.93 33.34 -3.10
N GLY A 379 18.46 34.00 -4.12
CA GLY A 379 19.88 34.12 -4.42
C GLY A 379 20.16 35.48 -5.05
N ASN A 380 21.37 35.68 -5.55
CA ASN A 380 21.74 36.88 -6.28
C ASN A 380 22.56 36.51 -7.51
N ASN A 381 22.79 37.47 -8.42
CA ASN A 381 23.64 37.25 -9.59
C ASN A 381 25.04 36.74 -9.20
N GLY A 382 25.46 35.61 -9.77
CA GLY A 382 26.74 34.96 -9.48
C GLY A 382 26.76 34.17 -8.17
N ASN A 383 25.67 34.19 -7.41
CA ASN A 383 25.47 33.43 -6.18
C ASN A 383 24.04 32.90 -6.12
N GLU A 384 23.73 32.02 -7.08
CA GLU A 384 22.41 31.41 -7.20
C GLU A 384 22.27 30.18 -6.28
N VAL A 385 21.03 29.86 -5.93
CA VAL A 385 20.70 28.55 -5.38
C VAL A 385 20.84 27.52 -6.50
N SER A 386 21.48 26.40 -6.22
CA SER A 386 21.66 25.32 -7.20
C SER A 386 20.90 24.10 -6.72
N ASN A 387 20.13 23.49 -7.62
CA ASN A 387 19.38 22.25 -7.42
C ASN A 387 18.32 22.32 -6.32
N PHE A 388 17.05 22.26 -6.71
CA PHE A 388 15.93 22.18 -5.78
C PHE A 388 14.80 21.35 -6.37
N TRP A 389 14.18 20.50 -5.55
CA TRP A 389 13.03 19.70 -5.95
C TRP A 389 11.89 19.81 -4.93
N PHE A 390 10.72 20.27 -5.39
CA PHE A 390 9.51 20.42 -4.59
C PHE A 390 8.41 19.54 -5.18
N ASP A 391 8.04 18.47 -4.50
CA ASP A 391 7.23 17.41 -5.11
C ASP A 391 6.15 16.82 -4.21
N HIS A 392 4.96 16.56 -4.77
CA HIS A 392 3.82 16.03 -4.02
C HIS A 392 3.46 16.89 -2.78
N ILE A 393 3.26 18.18 -3.01
CA ILE A 393 2.97 19.14 -1.93
C ILE A 393 1.53 19.64 -2.00
N SER A 394 0.88 19.69 -0.85
CA SER A 394 -0.37 20.41 -0.65
C SER A 394 -0.07 21.84 -0.20
N TYR A 395 -0.60 22.86 -0.87
CA TYR A 395 -0.23 24.25 -0.66
C TYR A 395 -1.46 25.17 -0.63
N LYS A 396 -1.75 25.77 0.54
CA LYS A 396 -3.00 26.54 0.73
C LYS A 396 -2.90 27.56 1.86
N TRP A 397 -3.68 28.65 1.80
CA TRP A 397 -3.73 29.69 2.86
C TRP A 397 -2.35 30.27 3.15
N ILE A 398 -1.72 30.73 2.08
CA ILE A 398 -0.43 31.40 2.12
C ILE A 398 -0.67 32.88 1.83
N SER A 399 0.00 33.73 2.60
CA SER A 399 -0.13 35.18 2.57
C SER A 399 0.35 35.77 1.24
N ASP A 400 1.57 35.43 0.86
CA ASP A 400 2.18 35.83 -0.39
C ASP A 400 2.05 34.65 -1.36
N GLY A 401 3.09 33.83 -1.57
CA GLY A 401 3.01 32.70 -2.49
C GLY A 401 4.17 31.74 -2.39
N MET A 402 4.68 31.34 -3.56
CA MET A 402 5.93 30.63 -3.74
C MET A 402 6.88 31.51 -4.57
N ASP A 403 7.94 32.00 -3.94
CA ASP A 403 8.92 32.87 -4.58
C ASP A 403 10.20 32.11 -4.92
N LEU A 404 10.53 32.08 -6.21
CA LEU A 404 11.57 31.24 -6.81
C LEU A 404 12.57 32.13 -7.55
N GLU A 405 13.46 32.76 -6.79
CA GLU A 405 14.40 33.77 -7.28
C GLU A 405 15.83 33.25 -7.37
N PHE A 406 16.50 33.52 -8.49
CA PHE A 406 17.92 33.21 -8.70
C PHE A 406 18.28 31.75 -8.40
N VAL A 407 17.59 30.81 -9.07
CA VAL A 407 17.83 29.37 -8.93
C VAL A 407 18.18 28.68 -10.25
N LYS A 408 19.19 27.81 -10.21
CA LYS A 408 19.58 26.92 -11.32
C LYS A 408 19.22 25.49 -10.94
N GLY A 409 18.55 24.77 -11.83
CA GLY A 409 18.17 23.39 -11.58
C GLY A 409 16.96 23.24 -10.65
N LEU A 410 15.88 23.97 -10.91
CA LEU A 410 14.63 23.85 -10.14
C LEU A 410 13.65 22.88 -10.83
N THR A 411 13.06 21.99 -10.04
CA THR A 411 11.88 21.22 -10.42
C THR A 411 10.77 21.38 -9.38
N VAL A 412 9.56 21.71 -9.82
CA VAL A 412 8.33 21.76 -9.02
C VAL A 412 7.32 20.82 -9.65
N SER A 413 6.83 19.83 -8.91
CA SER A 413 6.02 18.76 -9.48
C SER A 413 4.91 18.26 -8.57
N TYR A 414 3.77 17.86 -9.13
CA TYR A 414 2.67 17.22 -8.36
C TYR A 414 2.17 18.06 -7.16
N VAL A 415 2.19 19.39 -7.26
CA VAL A 415 1.71 20.27 -6.20
C VAL A 415 0.22 20.56 -6.39
N ASP A 416 -0.56 20.36 -5.33
CA ASP A 416 -1.93 20.87 -5.18
C ASP A 416 -1.89 22.29 -4.63
N TYR A 417 -2.13 23.28 -5.47
CA TYR A 417 -2.17 24.69 -5.09
C TYR A 417 -3.59 25.21 -5.12
N ASP A 418 -4.13 25.51 -3.94
CA ASP A 418 -5.44 26.14 -3.77
C ASP A 418 -5.30 27.62 -3.43
N GLY A 419 -5.62 28.49 -4.40
CA GLY A 419 -5.62 29.94 -4.21
C GLY A 419 -6.84 30.49 -3.48
N ALA A 420 -7.82 29.67 -3.10
CA ALA A 420 -8.93 30.13 -2.29
C ALA A 420 -8.44 30.54 -0.89
N ASN A 421 -8.71 31.80 -0.55
CA ASN A 421 -8.39 32.35 0.76
C ASN A 421 -9.59 33.10 1.34
N GLU A 422 -10.29 32.44 2.25
CA GLU A 422 -11.51 32.94 2.88
C GLU A 422 -11.25 34.04 3.91
N TYR A 423 -9.99 34.29 4.26
CA TYR A 423 -9.57 35.27 5.27
C TYR A 423 -9.24 36.65 4.69
N ASN A 424 -9.23 36.75 3.37
CA ASN A 424 -8.94 37.99 2.65
C ASN A 424 -10.19 38.49 1.92
N CYS A 425 -10.12 39.67 1.31
CA CYS A 425 -11.15 40.13 0.39
C CYS A 425 -11.16 39.24 -0.86
N TYR A 426 -12.36 38.91 -1.35
CA TYR A 426 -12.55 38.13 -2.57
C TYR A 426 -12.06 38.93 -3.79
N TYR A 427 -11.49 38.27 -4.80
CA TYR A 427 -10.84 38.91 -5.97
C TYR A 427 -9.51 39.61 -5.74
N TYR A 428 -8.96 39.62 -4.54
CA TYR A 428 -7.57 40.04 -4.35
C TYR A 428 -6.64 38.85 -4.64
N ASP A 429 -5.52 39.13 -5.31
CA ASP A 429 -4.55 38.15 -5.78
C ASP A 429 -3.66 37.69 -4.61
N PRO A 430 -3.88 36.51 -3.99
CA PRO A 430 -2.80 35.85 -3.25
C PRO A 430 -1.75 35.48 -4.30
N TYR A 431 -0.51 35.86 -4.06
CA TYR A 431 0.54 35.69 -5.04
C TYR A 431 0.73 34.18 -5.21
N MET A 432 0.66 33.68 -6.43
CA MET A 432 0.74 32.24 -6.65
C MET A 432 2.21 31.83 -6.71
N HIS A 433 2.88 32.20 -7.79
CA HIS A 433 4.27 31.83 -8.04
C HIS A 433 5.02 32.99 -8.68
N LEU A 434 6.13 33.41 -8.08
CA LEU A 434 7.14 34.24 -8.72
C LEU A 434 8.30 33.33 -9.17
N VAL A 435 8.71 33.49 -10.42
CA VAL A 435 9.88 32.83 -11.01
C VAL A 435 10.79 33.93 -11.56
N GLU A 436 11.72 34.40 -10.73
CA GLU A 436 12.66 35.48 -11.07
C GLU A 436 14.04 34.89 -11.38
N ASN A 437 14.57 35.17 -12.59
CA ASN A 437 15.94 34.77 -12.95
C ASN A 437 16.27 33.30 -12.64
N ALA A 438 15.37 32.39 -13.01
CA ALA A 438 15.44 30.97 -12.66
C ALA A 438 15.33 30.03 -13.85
N GLN A 439 15.95 28.85 -13.74
CA GLN A 439 15.75 27.72 -14.66
C GLN A 439 14.85 26.68 -14.00
N ALA A 440 13.59 26.62 -14.43
CA ALA A 440 12.53 25.89 -13.74
C ALA A 440 11.82 24.89 -14.67
N THR A 441 11.68 23.67 -14.20
CA THR A 441 10.73 22.69 -14.73
C THR A 441 9.54 22.63 -13.79
N ILE A 442 8.34 22.88 -14.28
CA ILE A 442 7.11 22.87 -13.50
C ILE A 442 6.15 21.90 -14.17
N HIS A 443 5.79 20.79 -13.54
CA HIS A 443 4.95 19.80 -14.23
C HIS A 443 3.97 19.10 -13.32
N ASP A 444 2.89 18.59 -13.91
CA ASP A 444 1.83 17.90 -13.16
C ASP A 444 1.29 18.73 -11.98
N MET A 445 1.34 20.06 -12.11
CA MET A 445 0.79 20.97 -11.11
C MET A 445 -0.72 20.99 -11.19
N TYR A 446 -1.37 21.24 -10.07
CA TYR A 446 -2.80 21.53 -10.04
C TYR A 446 -3.02 22.87 -9.38
N TRP A 447 -3.24 23.88 -10.21
CA TRP A 447 -3.58 25.22 -9.73
C TRP A 447 -5.09 25.39 -9.80
N HIS A 448 -5.70 25.74 -8.67
CA HIS A 448 -7.11 26.05 -8.67
C HIS A 448 -7.49 27.20 -7.76
N ASN A 449 -8.63 27.83 -8.06
CA ASN A 449 -9.12 29.03 -7.37
C ASN A 449 -8.09 30.18 -7.35
N SER A 450 -7.33 30.34 -8.43
CA SER A 450 -6.27 31.34 -8.54
C SER A 450 -6.77 32.66 -9.13
N PHE A 451 -6.03 33.75 -8.87
CA PHE A 451 -6.36 35.11 -9.31
C PHE A 451 -5.26 35.75 -10.19
N GLY A 452 -4.21 35.01 -10.55
CA GLY A 452 -3.08 35.53 -11.32
C GLY A 452 -1.86 34.61 -11.23
N ARG A 453 -0.80 34.92 -12.00
CA ARG A 453 0.57 34.46 -11.73
C ARG A 453 0.75 32.94 -11.61
N VAL A 454 0.30 32.19 -12.61
CA VAL A 454 0.38 30.73 -12.68
C VAL A 454 1.35 30.26 -13.78
N PRO A 455 2.67 30.61 -13.74
CA PRO A 455 3.38 31.50 -12.82
C PRO A 455 3.51 32.96 -13.34
N LYS A 456 4.07 33.85 -12.51
CA LYS A 456 4.73 35.09 -12.98
C LYS A 456 6.21 34.84 -13.20
N ILE A 457 6.69 35.12 -14.40
CA ILE A 457 8.08 34.92 -14.85
C ILE A 457 8.69 36.29 -15.09
N TYR A 458 9.79 36.56 -14.41
CA TYR A 458 10.38 37.89 -14.41
C TYR A 458 11.90 37.83 -14.63
N ALA A 459 12.41 38.72 -15.48
CA ALA A 459 13.83 38.97 -15.65
C ALA A 459 14.20 40.26 -14.92
N LYS A 460 15.27 40.21 -14.13
CA LYS A 460 15.96 41.39 -13.59
C LYS A 460 17.26 41.65 -14.33
N ASP A 461 17.49 42.92 -14.64
CA ASP A 461 18.70 43.36 -15.35
C ASP A 461 19.98 42.99 -14.60
N GLY A 462 21.03 42.68 -15.36
CA GLY A 462 22.36 42.38 -14.83
C GLY A 462 22.53 40.96 -14.26
N SER A 463 21.52 40.10 -14.38
CA SER A 463 21.62 38.68 -13.97
C SER A 463 22.30 37.81 -15.02
N SER A 464 23.06 36.80 -14.57
CA SER A 464 23.65 35.74 -15.41
C SER A 464 22.67 34.62 -15.74
N VAL A 465 21.49 34.60 -15.10
CA VAL A 465 20.48 33.55 -15.26
C VAL A 465 19.29 34.07 -16.02
N THR A 466 19.18 33.62 -17.27
CA THR A 466 18.02 33.80 -18.13
C THR A 466 16.83 33.02 -17.56
N PRO A 467 15.68 33.69 -17.25
CA PRO A 467 14.47 32.98 -16.87
C PRO A 467 14.06 32.01 -17.98
N THR A 468 14.09 30.71 -17.68
CA THR A 468 13.85 29.62 -18.63
C THR A 468 12.93 28.61 -17.97
N VAL A 469 11.66 28.64 -18.35
CA VAL A 469 10.60 27.90 -17.65
C VAL A 469 9.94 26.91 -18.62
N HIS A 470 9.92 25.64 -18.23
CA HIS A 470 9.21 24.57 -18.94
C HIS A 470 8.01 24.12 -18.11
N ILE A 471 6.80 24.24 -18.65
CA ILE A 471 5.56 23.83 -17.98
C ILE A 471 4.81 22.79 -18.81
N TYR A 472 4.54 21.62 -18.23
CA TYR A 472 3.80 20.58 -18.94
C TYR A 472 2.94 19.69 -18.04
N ASN A 473 1.99 18.99 -18.65
CA ASN A 473 1.04 18.06 -18.00
C ASN A 473 0.25 18.65 -16.81
N SER A 474 0.29 19.96 -16.63
CA SER A 474 -0.31 20.65 -15.50
C SER A 474 -1.78 20.97 -15.77
N TYR A 475 -2.51 21.22 -14.70
CA TYR A 475 -3.92 21.48 -14.69
C TYR A 475 -4.17 22.82 -14.00
N VAL A 476 -4.92 23.68 -14.69
CA VAL A 476 -5.41 24.95 -14.14
C VAL A 476 -6.92 24.88 -14.16
N ASP A 477 -7.60 25.03 -13.02
CA ASP A 477 -9.05 25.17 -12.98
C ASP A 477 -9.48 26.37 -12.16
N TYR A 478 -10.38 27.16 -12.73
CA TYR A 478 -10.92 28.32 -12.05
C TYR A 478 -9.83 29.37 -11.74
N ASN A 479 -9.35 30.03 -12.80
CA ASN A 479 -8.52 31.23 -12.70
C ASN A 479 -9.33 32.47 -13.08
N HIS A 480 -9.31 33.48 -12.22
CA HIS A 480 -10.18 34.65 -12.32
C HIS A 480 -9.64 35.82 -13.16
N TRP A 481 -8.35 35.83 -13.52
CA TRP A 481 -7.74 36.97 -14.21
C TRP A 481 -6.78 36.56 -15.33
N HIS A 482 -5.51 36.29 -15.01
CA HIS A 482 -4.52 35.82 -15.97
C HIS A 482 -3.82 34.56 -15.49
N ILE A 483 -3.52 33.66 -16.44
CA ILE A 483 -2.85 32.41 -16.12
C ILE A 483 -1.34 32.60 -16.04
N ILE A 484 -0.75 33.44 -16.89
CA ILE A 484 0.71 33.59 -16.96
C ILE A 484 1.02 35.08 -17.03
N ASP A 485 2.06 35.51 -16.33
CA ASP A 485 2.69 36.81 -16.49
C ASP A 485 4.15 36.58 -16.93
N VAL A 486 4.59 37.13 -18.06
CA VAL A 486 5.98 36.96 -18.54
C VAL A 486 6.55 38.33 -18.89
N ASN A 487 7.59 38.74 -18.17
CA ASN A 487 8.31 39.99 -18.44
C ASN A 487 9.78 39.72 -18.72
N GLY A 488 10.32 40.36 -19.74
CA GLY A 488 11.76 40.40 -20.01
C GLY A 488 12.33 41.79 -19.76
N THR A 489 13.61 41.95 -20.02
CA THR A 489 14.26 43.27 -20.07
C THR A 489 15.08 43.39 -21.35
N SER A 490 15.54 44.61 -21.66
CA SER A 490 16.40 44.83 -22.82
C SER A 490 17.74 44.08 -22.76
N SER A 491 18.17 43.67 -21.57
CA SER A 491 19.41 42.90 -21.38
C SER A 491 19.17 41.39 -21.27
N LEU A 492 17.94 40.95 -20.95
CA LEU A 492 17.66 39.56 -20.65
C LEU A 492 16.24 39.14 -21.04
N THR A 493 16.13 38.14 -21.91
CA THR A 493 14.83 37.63 -22.36
C THR A 493 14.27 36.58 -21.40
N SER A 494 13.00 36.67 -21.05
CA SER A 494 12.28 35.59 -20.35
C SER A 494 11.70 34.60 -21.36
N GLN A 495 11.88 33.29 -21.12
CA GLN A 495 11.45 32.23 -22.01
C GLN A 495 10.53 31.23 -21.31
N LEU A 496 9.36 30.99 -21.91
CA LEU A 496 8.37 30.02 -21.45
C LEU A 496 8.00 29.02 -22.55
N LEU A 497 8.16 27.74 -22.24
CA LEU A 497 7.61 26.62 -23.01
C LEU A 497 6.46 25.98 -22.20
N TYR A 498 5.24 25.99 -22.74
CA TYR A 498 4.00 25.58 -22.04
C TYR A 498 3.24 24.52 -22.86
N GLU A 499 3.40 23.23 -22.53
CA GLU A 499 3.02 22.10 -23.40
C GLU A 499 2.06 21.09 -22.74
N ASN A 500 1.03 20.67 -23.47
CA ASN A 500 0.11 19.60 -23.05
C ASN A 500 -0.51 19.79 -21.65
N ASN A 501 -0.88 21.02 -21.30
CA ASN A 501 -1.59 21.32 -20.05
C ASN A 501 -3.10 21.32 -20.27
N TYR A 502 -3.87 21.10 -19.21
CA TYR A 502 -5.32 21.29 -19.18
C TYR A 502 -5.67 22.63 -18.52
N ILE A 503 -6.49 23.44 -19.19
CA ILE A 503 -6.96 24.73 -18.68
C ILE A 503 -8.49 24.73 -18.68
N GLY A 504 -9.07 24.62 -17.50
CA GLY A 504 -10.51 24.62 -17.21
C GLY A 504 -10.98 25.95 -16.60
N THR A 505 -12.16 26.42 -17.01
CA THR A 505 -12.86 27.54 -16.33
C THR A 505 -11.97 28.78 -16.08
N ALA A 506 -11.14 29.17 -17.04
CA ALA A 506 -10.16 30.25 -16.89
C ALA A 506 -10.26 31.29 -18.01
N ASN A 507 -9.82 32.52 -17.73
CA ASN A 507 -9.41 33.46 -18.78
C ASN A 507 -7.98 33.14 -19.19
N ILE A 508 -7.76 32.77 -20.45
CA ILE A 508 -6.42 32.45 -20.98
C ILE A 508 -5.73 33.74 -21.39
N GLN A 509 -5.42 34.52 -20.37
CA GLN A 509 -4.77 35.80 -20.51
C GLN A 509 -3.31 35.65 -20.14
N VAL A 510 -2.43 36.13 -21.02
CA VAL A 510 -1.00 36.28 -20.77
C VAL A 510 -0.72 37.76 -20.49
N ALA A 511 -0.30 38.05 -19.27
CA ALA A 511 0.11 39.38 -18.83
C ALA A 511 1.60 39.61 -19.09
N GLY A 512 2.02 40.87 -19.01
CA GLY A 512 3.44 41.24 -18.97
C GLY A 512 4.22 41.14 -20.27
N LYS A 513 3.70 40.43 -21.28
CA LYS A 513 4.41 40.18 -22.53
C LYS A 513 4.86 41.48 -23.20
N ASP A 514 6.17 41.59 -23.39
CA ASP A 514 6.86 42.67 -24.09
C ASP A 514 7.75 42.13 -25.24
N ALA A 515 8.61 42.97 -25.80
CA ALA A 515 9.54 42.59 -26.88
C ALA A 515 10.59 41.54 -26.46
N TYR A 516 10.83 41.39 -25.16
CA TYR A 516 11.85 40.53 -24.55
C TYR A 516 11.24 39.28 -23.89
N SER A 517 9.91 39.13 -23.99
CA SER A 517 9.14 38.01 -23.45
C SER A 517 8.82 37.01 -24.56
N LYS A 518 9.42 35.81 -24.49
CA LYS A 518 9.24 34.72 -25.46
C LYS A 518 8.34 33.64 -24.88
N VAL A 519 7.19 33.39 -25.52
CA VAL A 519 6.20 32.41 -25.06
C VAL A 519 5.85 31.44 -26.18
N ASN A 520 5.90 30.14 -25.88
CA ASN A 520 5.46 29.08 -26.77
C ASN A 520 4.46 28.16 -26.06
N MET A 521 3.21 28.16 -26.52
CA MET A 521 2.14 27.32 -25.98
C MET A 521 1.79 26.22 -27.00
N LYS A 522 2.04 24.94 -26.67
CA LYS A 522 1.78 23.80 -27.58
C LYS A 522 0.78 22.81 -27.01
N ASN A 523 -0.17 22.37 -27.84
CA ASN A 523 -1.08 21.24 -27.55
C ASN A 523 -1.84 21.32 -26.21
N ASN A 524 -2.08 22.52 -25.68
CA ASN A 524 -2.84 22.68 -24.44
C ASN A 524 -4.34 22.44 -24.69
N THR A 525 -4.98 21.70 -23.78
CA THR A 525 -6.42 21.45 -23.82
C THR A 525 -7.15 22.55 -23.05
N ILE A 526 -8.05 23.25 -23.72
CA ILE A 526 -8.80 24.38 -23.15
C ILE A 526 -10.29 24.02 -23.11
N LYS A 527 -10.92 24.05 -21.93
CA LYS A 527 -12.35 23.78 -21.76
C LYS A 527 -13.02 24.83 -20.89
N LYS A 528 -14.26 25.22 -21.25
CA LYS A 528 -15.09 26.17 -20.48
C LYS A 528 -14.45 27.54 -20.23
N ALA A 529 -13.41 27.90 -20.99
CA ALA A 529 -12.82 29.22 -20.95
C ALA A 529 -13.76 30.24 -21.62
N LYS A 530 -13.70 31.52 -21.19
CA LYS A 530 -14.46 32.60 -21.85
C LYS A 530 -14.00 32.83 -23.30
N SER A 531 -12.76 32.44 -23.62
CA SER A 531 -12.15 32.40 -24.95
C SER A 531 -11.34 31.12 -25.11
N SER A 532 -11.43 30.47 -26.27
CA SER A 532 -10.58 29.32 -26.63
C SER A 532 -9.17 29.71 -27.10
N THR A 533 -8.93 30.99 -27.33
CA THR A 533 -7.65 31.51 -27.85
C THR A 533 -6.92 32.30 -26.76
N PRO A 534 -5.64 32.00 -26.47
CA PRO A 534 -4.80 32.84 -25.62
C PRO A 534 -4.67 34.26 -26.19
N TYR A 535 -4.76 35.29 -25.36
CA TYR A 535 -4.52 36.68 -25.80
C TYR A 535 -3.73 37.49 -24.76
N SER A 536 -3.05 38.54 -25.22
CA SER A 536 -2.24 39.41 -24.36
C SER A 536 -3.08 40.50 -23.67
N ASN A 537 -2.78 40.81 -22.40
CA ASN A 537 -3.45 41.90 -21.66
C ASN A 537 -2.78 43.28 -21.80
N ASN A 538 -1.56 43.33 -22.34
CA ASN A 538 -0.77 44.58 -22.43
C ASN A 538 -1.21 45.50 -23.59
N GLY A 539 -2.50 45.51 -23.91
CA GLY A 539 -3.10 46.46 -24.87
C GLY A 539 -3.01 46.08 -26.36
N THR A 540 -2.50 44.90 -26.72
CA THR A 540 -2.54 44.42 -28.13
C THR A 540 -3.37 43.13 -28.22
N ALA A 541 -4.49 43.20 -28.93
CA ALA A 541 -5.31 42.01 -29.21
C ALA A 541 -4.53 41.05 -30.12
N THR A 542 -4.13 39.89 -29.61
CA THR A 542 -3.55 38.81 -30.40
C THR A 542 -4.57 37.69 -30.51
N SER A 543 -5.09 37.45 -31.71
CA SER A 543 -6.06 36.39 -32.00
C SER A 543 -5.40 35.04 -32.34
N THR A 544 -4.09 34.90 -32.10
CA THR A 544 -3.28 33.74 -32.48
C THR A 544 -2.54 33.17 -31.28
N ALA A 545 -2.34 31.85 -31.27
CA ALA A 545 -1.54 31.16 -30.27
C ALA A 545 -0.10 31.70 -30.22
N PHE A 546 0.50 31.73 -29.03
CA PHE A 546 1.89 32.14 -28.83
C PHE A 546 2.83 31.03 -29.29
N THR A 547 3.69 31.31 -30.28
CA THR A 547 4.58 30.34 -30.92
C THR A 547 6.00 30.88 -31.04
N ASP A 548 6.44 31.71 -30.11
CA ASP A 548 7.80 32.25 -30.12
C ASP A 548 8.82 31.10 -30.13
N ASN A 549 9.96 31.30 -30.80
CA ASN A 549 11.07 30.37 -30.68
C ASN A 549 11.67 30.51 -29.27
N VAL A 550 11.59 29.45 -28.48
CA VAL A 550 12.12 29.34 -27.12
C VAL A 550 13.16 28.22 -27.08
N PHE A 551 13.79 28.02 -25.93
CA PHE A 551 14.70 26.89 -25.71
C PHE A 551 14.07 25.52 -26.03
N THR A 552 14.92 24.57 -26.42
CA THR A 552 14.57 23.14 -26.51
C THR A 552 15.01 22.46 -25.22
N PRO A 553 14.13 21.73 -24.50
CA PRO A 553 14.53 20.98 -23.32
C PRO A 553 15.69 20.02 -23.64
N SER A 554 16.76 20.07 -22.87
CA SER A 554 17.96 19.21 -23.04
C SER A 554 17.85 17.88 -22.31
N TYR A 555 16.71 17.61 -21.68
CA TYR A 555 16.42 16.44 -20.85
C TYR A 555 15.25 15.65 -21.45
N SER A 556 15.16 14.37 -21.08
CA SER A 556 14.00 13.53 -21.43
C SER A 556 12.83 13.83 -20.51
N TYR A 557 11.62 13.82 -21.06
CA TYR A 557 10.36 14.03 -20.34
C TYR A 557 9.22 13.34 -21.08
N THR A 558 8.12 13.04 -20.38
CA THR A 558 6.95 12.38 -20.97
C THR A 558 5.75 13.31 -20.99
N LEU A 559 5.22 13.56 -22.18
CA LEU A 559 3.97 14.31 -22.36
C LEU A 559 2.75 13.38 -22.29
N ARG A 560 1.74 13.76 -21.51
CA ARG A 560 0.42 13.11 -21.52
C ARG A 560 -0.34 13.54 -22.78
N THR A 561 -1.14 12.63 -23.31
CA THR A 561 -2.05 12.92 -24.44
C THR A 561 -3.31 13.62 -23.94
N ASN A 562 -4.04 14.30 -24.82
CA ASN A 562 -5.34 14.92 -24.47
C ASN A 562 -6.36 13.91 -23.90
N SER A 563 -6.27 12.63 -24.25
CA SER A 563 -7.12 11.56 -23.71
C SER A 563 -6.64 11.00 -22.37
N THR A 564 -5.37 11.18 -22.02
CA THR A 564 -4.77 10.69 -20.77
C THR A 564 -4.47 11.81 -19.78
N LEU A 565 -4.63 13.08 -20.19
CA LEU A 565 -4.67 14.21 -19.27
C LEU A 565 -5.93 14.06 -18.42
N PRO A 566 -5.78 13.88 -17.10
CA PRO A 566 -6.94 13.74 -16.24
C PRO A 566 -7.67 15.10 -16.20
N ASP A 567 -9.00 15.07 -16.31
CA ASP A 567 -9.84 16.28 -16.25
C ASP A 567 -10.03 16.79 -14.82
N SER A 568 -9.36 16.16 -13.87
CA SER A 568 -9.30 16.52 -12.48
C SER A 568 -8.09 15.83 -11.85
N MET A 569 -7.57 16.41 -10.78
CA MET A 569 -6.40 15.90 -10.06
C MET A 569 -6.47 14.39 -9.71
N PRO A 570 -5.41 13.59 -9.96
CA PRO A 570 -5.27 12.21 -9.47
C PRO A 570 -5.40 12.10 -7.94
N LEU A 571 -5.81 10.95 -7.42
CA LEU A 571 -6.15 10.78 -5.99
C LEU A 571 -5.00 10.99 -4.98
N LEU A 572 -3.73 11.08 -5.42
CA LEU A 572 -2.55 11.10 -4.52
C LEU A 572 -1.61 12.32 -4.72
N THR A 573 -2.06 13.40 -5.37
CA THR A 573 -1.26 14.64 -5.52
C THR A 573 -1.39 15.41 -4.22
N GLY A 574 -0.26 15.82 -3.65
CA GLY A 574 -0.22 16.40 -2.31
C GLY A 574 -0.57 15.40 -1.21
N VAL A 575 -0.48 15.87 0.03
CA VAL A 575 -0.75 15.10 1.25
C VAL A 575 -2.24 15.03 1.52
N GLY A 576 -2.76 13.82 1.73
CA GLY A 576 -4.14 13.58 2.20
C GLY A 576 -5.25 13.58 1.14
N GLY A 577 -4.94 13.79 -0.14
CA GLY A 577 -5.93 13.98 -1.21
C GLY A 577 -6.66 15.34 -1.13
N ARG A 578 -7.57 15.61 -2.08
CA ARG A 578 -8.30 16.89 -2.18
C ARG A 578 -8.89 17.30 -0.84
N TYR A 579 -8.42 18.42 -0.28
CA TYR A 579 -8.95 18.97 0.96
C TYR A 579 -10.47 19.12 0.89
N GLY A 580 -11.14 18.70 1.96
CA GLY A 580 -12.43 19.28 2.32
C GLY A 580 -12.27 20.72 2.77
N SER A 581 -13.34 21.52 2.70
CA SER A 581 -13.42 22.85 3.30
C SER A 581 -13.11 22.81 4.80
N MET A 582 -12.30 23.74 5.30
CA MET A 582 -11.96 23.84 6.73
C MET A 582 -13.21 24.08 7.59
N PRO A 583 -13.31 23.45 8.77
CA PRO A 583 -14.22 23.89 9.82
C PRO A 583 -13.83 25.30 10.31
N SER A 584 -14.83 26.05 10.81
CA SER A 584 -14.71 27.41 11.34
C SER A 584 -13.41 27.68 12.12
N TYR A 585 -12.60 28.62 11.63
CA TYR A 585 -11.31 29.03 12.19
C TYR A 585 -11.40 29.48 13.65
N ASN A 586 -10.59 28.87 14.50
CA ASN A 586 -10.09 29.48 15.73
C ASN A 586 -8.58 29.20 15.83
N GLN A 587 -7.84 29.92 16.68
CA GLN A 587 -6.38 29.74 16.77
C GLN A 587 -5.93 28.28 17.07
N ALA A 588 -6.83 27.42 17.56
CA ALA A 588 -6.62 25.99 17.78
C ALA A 588 -6.98 25.09 16.58
N THR A 589 -7.79 25.53 15.62
CA THR A 589 -8.17 24.72 14.45
C THR A 589 -6.98 24.49 13.54
N GLY A 590 -6.65 23.24 13.23
CA GLY A 590 -5.53 22.90 12.35
C GLY A 590 -4.34 22.24 13.05
N ILE A 591 -4.37 21.97 14.36
CA ILE A 591 -3.48 20.91 14.89
C ILE A 591 -4.07 19.59 14.42
N SER A 592 -3.71 19.12 13.20
CA SER A 592 -4.08 17.76 12.82
C SER A 592 -3.39 16.80 13.79
N PRO A 593 -4.14 15.86 14.39
CA PRO A 593 -3.59 14.99 15.40
C PRO A 593 -2.47 14.10 14.80
N ILE A 594 -1.55 13.63 15.64
CA ILE A 594 -0.58 12.59 15.26
C ILE A 594 -1.21 11.24 15.57
N ALA A 595 -1.15 10.30 14.62
CA ALA A 595 -1.64 8.94 14.81
C ALA A 595 -1.04 8.29 16.08
N SER A 596 -1.85 7.52 16.80
CA SER A 596 -1.47 6.84 18.04
C SER A 596 -0.45 5.73 17.80
N THR A 597 0.42 5.43 18.76
CA THR A 597 1.28 4.23 18.67
C THR A 597 0.54 3.02 19.21
N VAL A 598 0.61 1.90 18.49
CA VAL A 598 -0.09 0.65 18.82
C VAL A 598 0.91 -0.49 18.88
N SER A 599 0.81 -1.34 19.89
CA SER A 599 1.44 -2.65 19.92
C SER A 599 0.38 -3.73 20.10
N VAL A 600 0.60 -4.89 19.50
CA VAL A 600 -0.29 -6.05 19.59
C VAL A 600 0.45 -7.24 20.15
N SER A 601 -0.23 -8.06 20.94
CA SER A 601 0.22 -9.39 21.36
C SER A 601 -0.88 -10.41 21.13
N ALA A 602 -0.48 -11.67 20.93
CA ALA A 602 -1.38 -12.80 20.75
C ALA A 602 -1.08 -13.87 21.80
N THR A 603 -2.12 -14.43 22.41
CA THR A 603 -2.03 -15.55 23.34
C THR A 603 -2.88 -16.70 22.79
N PRO A 604 -2.25 -17.73 22.20
CA PRO A 604 -2.98 -18.85 21.63
C PRO A 604 -3.51 -19.80 22.70
N ALA A 605 -4.62 -20.45 22.38
CA ALA A 605 -5.24 -21.56 23.09
C ALA A 605 -5.66 -22.64 22.08
N GLN A 606 -6.11 -23.81 22.56
CA GLN A 606 -6.58 -24.86 21.65
C GLN A 606 -7.77 -24.36 20.83
N ASN A 607 -7.64 -24.38 19.50
CA ASN A 607 -8.62 -23.86 18.53
C ASN A 607 -9.07 -22.39 18.77
N ALA A 608 -8.28 -21.55 19.46
CA ALA A 608 -8.63 -20.16 19.72
C ALA A 608 -7.40 -19.27 19.92
N VAL A 609 -7.56 -17.95 19.81
CA VAL A 609 -6.51 -16.98 20.15
C VAL A 609 -7.11 -15.73 20.78
N THR A 610 -6.46 -15.19 21.80
CA THR A 610 -6.77 -13.86 22.33
C THR A 610 -5.75 -12.85 21.83
N LEU A 611 -6.24 -11.79 21.18
CA LEU A 611 -5.44 -10.66 20.71
C LEU A 611 -5.65 -9.48 21.65
N SER A 612 -4.55 -8.85 22.07
CA SER A 612 -4.55 -7.71 22.98
C SER A 612 -3.72 -6.58 22.39
N ALA A 613 -4.22 -5.34 22.49
CA ALA A 613 -3.52 -4.17 21.99
C ALA A 613 -3.27 -3.13 23.09
N THR A 614 -2.05 -2.59 23.12
CA THR A 614 -1.70 -1.41 23.93
C THR A 614 -1.59 -0.20 23.02
N VAL A 615 -2.35 0.86 23.33
CA VAL A 615 -2.43 2.07 22.52
C VAL A 615 -2.00 3.29 23.35
N LYS A 616 -1.11 4.11 22.80
CA LYS A 616 -0.75 5.42 23.36
C LYS A 616 -1.13 6.52 22.38
N SER A 617 -2.03 7.40 22.81
CA SER A 617 -2.42 8.58 22.03
C SER A 617 -1.27 9.58 21.97
N ASN A 618 -0.84 9.92 20.76
CA ASN A 618 0.23 10.91 20.53
C ASN A 618 -0.29 12.34 20.38
N SER A 619 -1.59 12.49 20.11
CA SER A 619 -2.26 13.78 19.96
C SER A 619 -3.06 14.21 21.21
N GLY A 620 -3.09 13.37 22.25
CA GLY A 620 -3.98 13.53 23.40
C GLY A 620 -5.46 13.23 23.07
N SER A 621 -5.78 12.87 21.82
CA SER A 621 -7.14 12.50 21.42
C SER A 621 -7.52 11.13 21.96
N ALA A 622 -8.77 11.01 22.43
CA ALA A 622 -9.32 9.76 22.92
C ALA A 622 -9.39 8.72 21.79
N ILE A 623 -9.03 7.47 22.10
CA ILE A 623 -9.17 6.33 21.19
C ILE A 623 -10.63 5.89 21.19
N THR A 624 -11.20 5.74 20.00
CA THR A 624 -12.61 5.34 19.84
C THR A 624 -12.78 3.88 19.47
N LYS A 625 -11.77 3.28 18.82
CA LYS A 625 -11.84 1.90 18.32
C LYS A 625 -10.44 1.30 18.17
N VAL A 626 -10.31 0.00 18.37
CA VAL A 626 -9.16 -0.81 17.97
C VAL A 626 -9.65 -2.03 17.22
N ASP A 627 -9.33 -2.12 15.93
CA ASP A 627 -9.62 -3.27 15.07
C ASP A 627 -8.45 -4.26 15.09
N PHE A 628 -8.75 -5.55 15.18
CA PHE A 628 -7.78 -6.63 15.20
C PHE A 628 -7.91 -7.47 13.95
N TYR A 629 -6.78 -7.78 13.32
CA TYR A 629 -6.73 -8.57 12.10
C TYR A 629 -5.87 -9.81 12.29
N ILE A 630 -6.28 -10.93 11.72
CA ILE A 630 -5.44 -12.11 11.47
C ILE A 630 -5.20 -12.18 9.95
N GLY A 631 -3.95 -12.07 9.53
CA GLY A 631 -3.63 -11.78 8.13
C GLY A 631 -4.30 -10.49 7.66
N THR A 632 -5.16 -10.57 6.65
CA THR A 632 -5.95 -9.45 6.13
C THR A 632 -7.41 -9.45 6.61
N THR A 633 -7.81 -10.46 7.38
CA THR A 633 -9.20 -10.61 7.83
C THR A 633 -9.40 -9.87 9.14
N LEU A 634 -10.38 -8.96 9.19
CA LEU A 634 -10.83 -8.34 10.44
C LEU A 634 -11.49 -9.42 11.31
N VAL A 635 -10.92 -9.70 12.48
CA VAL A 635 -11.39 -10.75 13.38
C VAL A 635 -12.08 -10.22 14.63
N GLY A 636 -11.96 -8.92 14.91
CA GLY A 636 -12.69 -8.28 16.01
C GLY A 636 -12.35 -6.81 16.18
N SER A 637 -13.14 -6.12 17.00
CA SER A 637 -12.93 -4.71 17.33
C SER A 637 -13.22 -4.47 18.82
N ALA A 638 -12.45 -3.60 19.46
CA ALA A 638 -12.66 -3.16 20.83
C ALA A 638 -12.79 -1.63 20.91
N THR A 639 -13.80 -1.11 21.61
CA THR A 639 -14.04 0.35 21.74
C THR A 639 -13.65 0.93 23.09
N SER A 640 -13.10 0.10 23.99
CA SER A 640 -12.68 0.51 25.33
C SER A 640 -11.46 -0.28 25.81
N SER A 641 -10.62 0.34 26.63
CA SER A 641 -9.48 -0.32 27.28
C SER A 641 -9.91 -1.24 28.44
N PRO A 642 -9.31 -2.42 28.64
CA PRO A 642 -8.26 -3.03 27.82
C PRO A 642 -8.79 -3.47 26.45
N TYR A 643 -8.09 -3.08 25.37
CA TYR A 643 -8.49 -3.42 24.01
C TYR A 643 -8.10 -4.86 23.72
N MET A 644 -9.10 -5.75 23.67
CA MET A 644 -8.88 -7.18 23.44
C MET A 644 -10.01 -7.79 22.60
N THR A 645 -9.70 -8.86 21.87
CA THR A 645 -10.69 -9.74 21.24
C THR A 645 -10.23 -11.19 21.32
N THR A 646 -11.18 -12.12 21.44
CA THR A 646 -10.91 -13.56 21.37
C THR A 646 -11.54 -14.11 20.09
N VAL A 647 -10.74 -14.83 19.31
CA VAL A 647 -11.16 -15.51 18.08
C VAL A 647 -11.23 -16.99 18.38
N SER A 648 -12.42 -17.58 18.24
CA SER A 648 -12.67 -19.01 18.39
C SER A 648 -12.65 -19.72 17.04
N ASP A 649 -12.61 -21.06 17.07
CA ASP A 649 -12.64 -21.92 15.90
C ASP A 649 -11.54 -21.62 14.88
N VAL A 650 -10.38 -21.17 15.38
CA VAL A 650 -9.20 -20.96 14.56
C VAL A 650 -8.56 -22.32 14.30
N SER A 651 -8.46 -22.69 13.02
CA SER A 651 -7.82 -23.94 12.61
C SER A 651 -6.39 -24.04 13.14
N ALA A 652 -5.88 -25.27 13.21
CA ALA A 652 -4.48 -25.48 13.55
C ALA A 652 -3.56 -24.83 12.49
N GLY A 653 -2.56 -24.09 12.93
CA GLY A 653 -1.60 -23.44 12.05
C GLY A 653 -0.87 -22.27 12.70
N THR A 654 0.14 -21.74 12.02
CA THR A 654 0.78 -20.48 12.39
C THR A 654 -0.01 -19.34 11.78
N TYR A 655 -0.13 -18.22 12.50
CA TYR A 655 -0.86 -17.02 12.12
C TYR A 655 -0.02 -15.78 12.43
N SER A 656 -0.38 -14.64 11.83
CA SER A 656 0.07 -13.34 12.33
C SER A 656 -1.10 -12.41 12.54
N ALA A 657 -0.97 -11.52 13.52
CA ALA A 657 -1.97 -10.52 13.83
C ALA A 657 -1.38 -9.11 13.87
N ILE A 658 -2.22 -8.14 13.52
CA ILE A 658 -1.98 -6.69 13.70
C ILE A 658 -3.19 -6.07 14.42
N ALA A 659 -2.99 -4.92 15.04
CA ALA A 659 -4.06 -4.09 15.58
C ALA A 659 -4.02 -2.68 14.98
N ILE A 660 -5.19 -2.10 14.73
CA ILE A 660 -5.40 -0.74 14.20
C ILE A 660 -6.24 0.06 15.18
N ALA A 661 -5.67 1.06 15.85
CA ALA A 661 -6.37 1.98 16.72
C ALA A 661 -6.83 3.23 15.97
N THR A 662 -8.12 3.56 16.03
CA THR A 662 -8.71 4.80 15.50
C THR A 662 -9.01 5.76 16.63
N ASP A 663 -8.57 7.01 16.52
CA ASP A 663 -8.91 8.09 17.47
C ASP A 663 -10.23 8.81 17.11
N LYS A 664 -10.70 9.69 18.00
CA LYS A 664 -11.93 10.47 17.82
C LYS A 664 -11.95 11.37 16.57
N ASN A 665 -10.79 11.64 15.98
CA ASN A 665 -10.65 12.47 14.78
C ASN A 665 -10.51 11.60 13.53
N GLY A 666 -10.61 10.28 13.66
CA GLY A 666 -10.49 9.32 12.56
C GLY A 666 -9.06 8.96 12.17
N LEU A 667 -8.05 9.35 12.96
CA LEU A 667 -6.67 8.94 12.67
C LEU A 667 -6.40 7.53 13.15
N GLU A 668 -5.72 6.77 12.30
CA GLU A 668 -5.40 5.36 12.54
C GLU A 668 -3.92 5.18 12.89
N GLY A 669 -3.65 4.44 13.97
CA GLY A 669 -2.35 3.88 14.30
C GLY A 669 -2.41 2.37 14.15
N VAL A 670 -1.40 1.75 13.57
CA VAL A 670 -1.31 0.31 13.30
C VAL A 670 -0.09 -0.23 14.05
N SER A 671 -0.17 -1.46 14.55
CA SER A 671 0.95 -2.13 15.21
C SER A 671 1.91 -2.78 14.23
N SER A 672 3.13 -3.10 14.70
CA SER A 672 3.89 -4.22 14.13
C SER A 672 3.06 -5.51 14.25
N TYR A 673 3.31 -6.49 13.39
CA TYR A 673 2.64 -7.78 13.51
C TYR A 673 3.26 -8.63 14.62
N THR A 674 2.45 -9.54 15.16
CA THR A 674 2.89 -10.60 16.08
C THR A 674 2.55 -11.95 15.45
N THR A 675 3.46 -12.92 15.50
CA THR A 675 3.20 -14.30 15.05
C THR A 675 2.79 -15.17 16.22
N PHE A 676 1.89 -16.13 15.99
CA PHE A 676 1.45 -17.11 16.98
C PHE A 676 1.05 -18.41 16.31
N GLU A 677 1.03 -19.51 17.06
CA GLU A 677 0.58 -20.82 16.59
C GLU A 677 -0.68 -21.23 17.32
N VAL A 678 -1.70 -21.66 16.58
CA VAL A 678 -2.88 -22.32 17.14
C VAL A 678 -2.69 -23.82 17.00
N SER A 679 -2.74 -24.51 18.14
CA SER A 679 -2.64 -25.96 18.19
C SER A 679 -3.99 -26.60 17.87
N GLY A 680 -4.00 -27.62 17.01
CA GLY A 680 -5.20 -28.42 16.75
C GLY A 680 -5.50 -29.45 17.84
N GLU A 681 -6.65 -30.11 17.75
CA GLU A 681 -6.87 -31.38 18.44
C GLU A 681 -5.90 -32.45 17.92
N ALA A 682 -5.34 -33.26 18.82
CA ALA A 682 -4.51 -34.39 18.43
C ALA A 682 -5.35 -35.40 17.63
N VAL A 683 -5.06 -35.57 16.35
CA VAL A 683 -5.65 -36.65 15.54
C VAL A 683 -5.04 -37.97 15.99
N LEU A 684 -5.78 -38.75 16.76
CA LEU A 684 -5.37 -40.11 17.13
C LEU A 684 -5.32 -41.00 15.89
N THR A 685 -4.22 -41.70 15.69
CA THR A 685 -4.04 -42.65 14.58
C THR A 685 -4.73 -43.98 14.87
N LYS A 686 -5.70 -44.37 14.03
CA LYS A 686 -6.34 -45.69 14.08
C LYS A 686 -5.82 -46.60 12.97
N ALA A 687 -5.20 -47.70 13.37
CA ALA A 687 -4.65 -48.69 12.45
C ALA A 687 -5.75 -49.39 11.64
N THR A 688 -5.39 -49.86 10.44
CA THR A 688 -6.26 -50.67 9.57
C THR A 688 -5.55 -51.96 9.17
N LEU A 689 -6.34 -53.02 8.94
CA LEU A 689 -5.82 -54.32 8.50
C LEU A 689 -6.82 -54.95 7.53
N THR A 690 -6.44 -55.04 6.25
CA THR A 690 -7.33 -55.48 5.17
C THR A 690 -6.82 -56.78 4.55
N LYS A 691 -7.67 -57.80 4.47
CA LYS A 691 -7.30 -59.08 3.87
C LYS A 691 -7.12 -58.94 2.35
N ASN A 692 -6.03 -59.50 1.83
CA ASN A 692 -5.70 -59.52 0.40
C ASN A 692 -5.15 -60.90 -0.02
N GLY A 693 -5.25 -61.22 -1.31
CA GLY A 693 -4.79 -62.51 -1.86
C GLY A 693 -5.88 -63.60 -1.87
N ALA A 694 -5.70 -64.60 -2.73
CA ALA A 694 -6.74 -65.58 -3.06
C ALA A 694 -7.01 -66.63 -1.97
N GLY A 695 -6.03 -66.92 -1.09
CA GLY A 695 -6.19 -67.91 -0.03
C GLY A 695 -7.20 -67.51 1.06
N SER A 696 -7.97 -68.47 1.55
CA SER A 696 -8.77 -68.25 2.75
C SER A 696 -7.84 -68.02 3.95
N SER A 697 -8.21 -67.11 4.85
CA SER A 697 -7.47 -66.92 6.11
C SER A 697 -7.93 -67.92 7.16
N ASN A 698 -9.00 -68.68 6.88
CA ASN A 698 -9.40 -69.85 7.64
C ASN A 698 -9.33 -71.07 6.72
N GLN A 699 -8.41 -71.99 6.98
CA GLN A 699 -8.18 -73.15 6.11
C GLN A 699 -8.32 -74.45 6.87
N THR A 700 -8.80 -75.48 6.20
CA THR A 700 -8.76 -76.86 6.66
C THR A 700 -8.02 -77.66 5.60
N ILE A 701 -6.91 -78.26 5.97
CA ILE A 701 -6.00 -79.01 5.09
C ILE A 701 -5.58 -80.31 5.75
N THR A 702 -4.98 -81.22 5.00
CA THR A 702 -4.41 -82.46 5.54
C THR A 702 -2.94 -82.25 5.92
N LEU A 703 -2.46 -82.92 6.96
CA LEU A 703 -1.06 -82.85 7.39
C LEU A 703 -0.12 -83.19 6.22
N GLY A 704 0.83 -82.30 5.94
CA GLY A 704 1.76 -82.40 4.81
C GLY A 704 1.31 -81.65 3.54
N GLU A 705 0.08 -81.13 3.46
CA GLU A 705 -0.35 -80.23 2.38
C GLU A 705 0.06 -78.78 2.66
N SER A 706 0.44 -78.04 1.63
CA SER A 706 0.70 -76.60 1.76
C SER A 706 -0.61 -75.82 1.91
N ILE A 707 -0.63 -74.80 2.77
CA ILE A 707 -1.74 -73.85 2.81
C ILE A 707 -1.78 -73.03 1.52
N ALA A 708 -2.98 -72.63 1.10
CA ALA A 708 -3.13 -71.61 0.07
C ALA A 708 -2.63 -70.27 0.62
N SER A 709 -1.63 -69.66 -0.01
CA SER A 709 -1.06 -68.39 0.47
C SER A 709 -2.10 -67.27 0.49
N PHE A 710 -2.06 -66.44 1.54
CA PHE A 710 -2.90 -65.26 1.70
C PHE A 710 -2.13 -64.14 2.39
N SER A 711 -2.65 -62.91 2.32
CA SER A 711 -1.99 -61.74 2.88
C SER A 711 -2.96 -60.79 3.60
N TYR A 712 -2.39 -59.89 4.40
CA TYR A 712 -3.09 -58.70 4.88
C TYR A 712 -2.24 -57.46 4.58
N VAL A 713 -2.88 -56.36 4.24
CA VAL A 713 -2.25 -55.05 4.10
C VAL A 713 -2.62 -54.21 5.31
N TRP A 714 -1.64 -53.64 5.99
CA TRP A 714 -1.83 -52.73 7.10
C TRP A 714 -1.73 -51.27 6.66
N GLY A 715 -2.33 -50.37 7.41
CA GLY A 715 -2.26 -48.93 7.17
C GLY A 715 -2.40 -48.15 8.48
N ASN A 716 -1.87 -46.92 8.51
CA ASN A 716 -1.88 -46.04 9.68
C ASN A 716 -1.21 -46.63 10.94
N CYS A 717 -0.18 -47.45 10.77
CA CYS A 717 0.59 -48.09 11.86
C CYS A 717 2.01 -48.42 11.39
N SER A 718 2.94 -48.71 12.30
CA SER A 718 4.36 -48.96 11.97
C SER A 718 4.63 -50.37 11.47
N GLY A 719 3.73 -51.33 11.74
CA GLY A 719 3.87 -52.69 11.27
C GLY A 719 2.79 -53.63 11.78
N VAL A 720 3.06 -54.93 11.68
CA VAL A 720 2.20 -55.99 12.23
C VAL A 720 3.05 -57.09 12.88
N GLU A 721 2.47 -57.74 13.88
CA GLU A 721 2.99 -58.96 14.51
C GLU A 721 2.04 -60.12 14.24
N VAL A 722 2.62 -61.30 13.95
CA VAL A 722 1.86 -62.54 13.72
C VAL A 722 2.26 -63.60 14.74
N THR A 723 1.29 -64.17 15.44
CA THR A 723 1.49 -65.20 16.47
C THR A 723 0.52 -66.37 16.30
N GLY A 724 0.88 -67.57 16.80
CA GLY A 724 -0.02 -68.72 16.85
C GLY A 724 -0.16 -69.53 15.54
N LEU A 725 0.73 -69.34 14.57
CA LEU A 725 0.78 -70.19 13.37
C LEU A 725 1.28 -71.61 13.71
N PRO A 726 0.80 -72.66 13.01
CA PRO A 726 1.31 -74.02 13.17
C PRO A 726 2.78 -74.13 12.72
N ASN A 727 3.51 -75.07 13.32
CA ASN A 727 4.87 -75.40 12.88
C ASN A 727 4.89 -75.72 11.38
N GLY A 728 5.84 -75.13 10.64
CA GLY A 728 5.96 -75.28 9.18
C GLY A 728 5.19 -74.23 8.34
N VAL A 729 4.32 -73.42 8.96
CA VAL A 729 3.71 -72.23 8.32
C VAL A 729 4.42 -70.98 8.81
N ASN A 730 4.91 -70.17 7.88
CA ASN A 730 5.66 -68.95 8.16
C ASN A 730 4.94 -67.72 7.59
N TYR A 731 5.42 -66.54 7.98
CA TYR A 731 5.00 -65.28 7.39
C TYR A 731 6.21 -64.47 6.90
N THR A 732 5.95 -63.62 5.91
CA THR A 732 6.92 -62.64 5.39
C THR A 732 6.31 -61.25 5.44
N LEU A 733 7.12 -60.26 5.81
CA LEU A 733 6.74 -58.85 5.83
C LEU A 733 7.36 -58.14 4.63
N ASN A 734 6.54 -57.41 3.89
CA ASN A 734 6.97 -56.45 2.89
C ASN A 734 6.56 -55.06 3.38
N GLU A 735 7.51 -54.36 4.00
CA GLU A 735 7.29 -53.03 4.56
C GLU A 735 6.98 -51.99 3.47
N PHE A 736 7.53 -52.14 2.26
CA PHE A 736 7.29 -51.22 1.14
C PHE A 736 5.86 -51.28 0.62
N GLU A 737 5.20 -52.43 0.72
CA GLU A 737 3.78 -52.61 0.35
C GLU A 737 2.86 -52.63 1.56
N SER A 738 3.40 -52.45 2.77
CA SER A 738 2.68 -52.63 4.04
C SER A 738 1.91 -53.95 4.09
N ARG A 739 2.54 -55.05 3.66
CA ARG A 739 1.88 -56.35 3.46
C ARG A 739 2.53 -57.47 4.27
N VAL A 740 1.72 -58.25 4.96
CA VAL A 740 2.13 -59.54 5.56
C VAL A 740 1.55 -60.68 4.75
N THR A 741 2.39 -61.65 4.36
CA THR A 741 1.97 -62.83 3.58
C THR A 741 2.25 -64.08 4.38
N ILE A 742 1.25 -64.95 4.51
CA ILE A 742 1.29 -66.21 5.28
C ILE A 742 1.23 -67.39 4.30
N SER A 743 2.22 -68.28 4.40
CA SER A 743 2.37 -69.43 3.52
C SER A 743 3.23 -70.51 4.16
N GLY A 744 3.09 -71.76 3.73
CA GLY A 744 3.93 -72.88 4.16
C GLY A 744 3.18 -74.19 4.21
N THR A 745 3.80 -75.21 4.79
CA THR A 745 3.29 -76.57 4.88
C THR A 745 3.35 -76.99 6.35
N PRO A 746 2.21 -77.15 7.04
CA PRO A 746 2.24 -77.55 8.43
C PRO A 746 2.91 -78.91 8.65
N THR A 747 3.69 -79.02 9.71
CA THR A 747 4.38 -80.25 10.13
C THR A 747 3.75 -80.90 11.36
N GLU A 748 2.61 -80.37 11.81
CA GLU A 748 1.84 -80.88 12.95
C GLU A 748 0.34 -80.81 12.67
N ALA A 749 -0.39 -81.84 13.11
CA ALA A 749 -1.85 -81.87 13.02
C ALA A 749 -2.47 -81.18 14.24
N GLY A 750 -3.64 -80.56 14.05
CA GLY A 750 -4.34 -79.83 15.10
C GLY A 750 -5.10 -78.61 14.60
N ALA A 751 -5.76 -77.93 15.53
CA ALA A 751 -6.52 -76.72 15.27
C ALA A 751 -5.76 -75.50 15.82
N PHE A 752 -5.11 -74.75 14.95
CA PHE A 752 -4.23 -73.64 15.31
C PHE A 752 -4.94 -72.29 15.12
N THR A 753 -5.11 -71.56 16.22
CA THR A 753 -5.64 -70.19 16.18
C THR A 753 -4.47 -69.22 16.14
N TYR A 754 -4.43 -68.39 15.11
CA TYR A 754 -3.36 -67.40 14.91
C TYR A 754 -3.93 -65.99 14.88
N THR A 755 -3.11 -65.01 15.28
CA THR A 755 -3.47 -63.59 15.37
C THR A 755 -2.52 -62.77 14.52
N ILE A 756 -3.06 -61.78 13.80
CA ILE A 756 -2.29 -60.70 13.16
C ILE A 756 -2.72 -59.41 13.84
N ALA A 757 -1.79 -58.73 14.51
CA ALA A 757 -2.05 -57.48 15.22
C ALA A 757 -1.18 -56.36 14.65
N THR A 758 -1.74 -55.18 14.41
CA THR A 758 -0.95 -54.00 14.05
C THR A 758 -0.18 -53.47 15.27
N VAL A 759 0.93 -52.79 15.02
CA VAL A 759 1.74 -52.14 16.05
C VAL A 759 2.06 -50.69 15.68
N GLY A 760 2.26 -49.83 16.67
CA GLY A 760 2.72 -48.45 16.50
C GLY A 760 1.67 -47.43 16.06
N ALA A 761 0.38 -47.72 16.21
CA ALA A 761 -0.70 -46.71 16.18
C ALA A 761 -1.21 -46.41 17.60
N ASP A 762 -1.87 -45.26 17.77
CA ASP A 762 -2.56 -44.90 19.03
C ASP A 762 -3.70 -45.88 19.35
N THR A 763 -4.34 -46.42 18.31
CA THR A 763 -5.29 -47.52 18.42
C THR A 763 -4.94 -48.62 17.41
N ASN A 764 -4.36 -49.71 17.91
CA ASN A 764 -4.03 -50.89 17.11
C ASN A 764 -5.25 -51.80 16.89
N VAL A 765 -5.26 -52.55 15.79
CA VAL A 765 -6.30 -53.52 15.44
C VAL A 765 -5.70 -54.91 15.28
N SER A 766 -6.49 -55.95 15.57
CA SER A 766 -6.07 -57.34 15.38
C SER A 766 -7.15 -58.18 14.71
N VAL A 767 -6.72 -59.21 13.98
CA VAL A 767 -7.60 -60.24 13.42
C VAL A 767 -7.15 -61.61 13.91
N VAL A 768 -8.11 -62.38 14.41
CA VAL A 768 -7.90 -63.77 14.87
C VAL A 768 -8.51 -64.73 13.85
N ARG A 769 -7.79 -65.78 13.50
CA ARG A 769 -8.11 -66.72 12.42
C ARG A 769 -7.63 -68.13 12.76
N LYS A 770 -8.04 -69.13 11.97
CA LYS A 770 -7.82 -70.55 12.28
C LYS A 770 -7.30 -71.36 11.09
N ILE A 771 -6.23 -72.14 11.30
CA ILE A 771 -5.78 -73.19 10.38
C ILE A 771 -6.02 -74.54 11.07
N THR A 772 -6.81 -75.41 10.44
CA THR A 772 -7.05 -76.77 10.91
C THR A 772 -6.29 -77.75 10.02
N VAL A 773 -5.44 -78.57 10.63
CA VAL A 773 -4.60 -79.54 9.95
C VAL A 773 -5.06 -80.93 10.40
N ASN A 774 -5.73 -81.66 9.51
CA ASN A 774 -6.25 -82.99 9.77
C ASN A 774 -5.13 -84.03 9.64
N ASP A 775 -4.97 -84.91 10.61
CA ASP A 775 -4.07 -86.06 10.50
C ASP A 775 -4.74 -87.16 9.66
N PRO A 776 -4.21 -87.50 8.47
CA PRO A 776 -4.78 -88.56 7.63
C PRO A 776 -4.67 -89.96 8.26
N ASN A 777 -3.84 -90.12 9.31
CA ASN A 777 -3.64 -91.38 10.03
C ASN A 777 -4.34 -91.42 11.39
N ALA A 778 -5.17 -90.42 11.73
CA ALA A 778 -5.94 -90.45 12.97
C ALA A 778 -7.00 -91.55 12.94
N SER A 779 -6.80 -92.62 13.71
CA SER A 779 -7.84 -93.62 14.01
C SER A 779 -9.05 -92.94 14.66
N SER A 780 -10.23 -93.15 14.05
CA SER A 780 -11.49 -92.54 14.48
C SER A 780 -11.95 -93.06 15.84
N SER A 781 -12.20 -92.14 16.77
CA SER A 781 -13.06 -92.37 17.94
C SER A 781 -14.21 -91.35 17.91
N SER A 782 -15.43 -91.83 17.65
CA SER A 782 -16.71 -91.14 17.86
C SER A 782 -17.00 -90.96 19.37
N VAL A 783 -17.87 -90.08 19.89
CA VAL A 783 -19.31 -89.86 19.62
C VAL A 783 -19.78 -88.50 20.20
N ALA A 784 -20.89 -88.01 19.62
CA ALA A 784 -21.88 -86.96 19.96
C ALA A 784 -22.21 -86.73 21.46
N ALA A 785 -22.95 -85.71 21.93
CA ALA A 785 -24.00 -84.83 21.37
C ALA A 785 -24.21 -83.62 22.31
N GLU A 786 -24.80 -82.52 21.83
CA GLU A 786 -26.01 -81.92 22.43
C GLU A 786 -26.61 -80.80 21.57
N SER A 787 -27.94 -80.70 21.66
CA SER A 787 -28.90 -79.90 20.89
C SER A 787 -29.34 -78.62 21.62
N SER A 788 -29.75 -77.60 20.84
CA SER A 788 -30.84 -76.60 21.05
C SER A 788 -31.03 -75.95 22.45
N SER A 789 -31.24 -74.64 22.66
CA SER A 789 -32.01 -73.62 21.92
C SER A 789 -32.02 -72.28 22.70
N SER A 790 -32.37 -71.19 21.99
CA SER A 790 -32.92 -69.87 22.42
C SER A 790 -32.02 -68.97 23.29
N GLU A 791 -31.91 -67.65 23.13
CA GLU A 791 -32.63 -66.56 22.42
C GLU A 791 -31.66 -65.34 22.53
N THR A 792 -31.54 -64.33 21.67
CA THR A 792 -32.55 -63.52 20.98
C THR A 792 -31.83 -62.76 19.86
N ALA A 793 -32.36 -62.82 18.64
CA ALA A 793 -32.13 -61.82 17.61
C ALA A 793 -33.51 -61.40 17.13
N THR A 794 -33.84 -60.11 17.24
CA THR A 794 -34.93 -59.53 16.47
C THR A 794 -34.35 -58.93 15.20
N SER A 795 -34.54 -59.69 14.12
CA SER A 795 -34.66 -59.20 12.75
C SER A 795 -35.77 -58.12 12.68
N SER A 796 -35.87 -57.26 11.67
CA SER A 796 -35.91 -57.63 10.26
C SER A 796 -35.87 -56.40 9.36
N ALA A 797 -35.37 -56.66 8.15
CA ALA A 797 -35.37 -55.81 6.98
C ALA A 797 -36.77 -55.58 6.37
N THR A 798 -36.72 -54.93 5.20
CA THR A 798 -37.73 -54.75 4.12
C THR A 798 -38.61 -53.50 4.27
N ALA A 799 -38.96 -52.75 3.22
CA ALA A 799 -38.58 -52.64 1.82
C ALA A 799 -39.24 -51.36 1.25
N GLU A 800 -38.73 -50.89 0.11
CA GLU A 800 -39.34 -50.12 -1.00
C GLU A 800 -40.67 -49.32 -0.87
N SER A 801 -40.54 -48.08 -1.36
CA SER A 801 -41.38 -47.38 -2.38
C SER A 801 -42.40 -46.30 -1.99
N SER A 802 -42.15 -45.14 -2.60
CA SER A 802 -43.06 -44.20 -3.29
C SER A 802 -44.33 -43.63 -2.66
N SER A 803 -44.45 -42.30 -2.88
CA SER A 803 -45.62 -41.50 -3.30
C SER A 803 -46.26 -40.53 -2.29
N SER A 804 -46.16 -39.26 -2.68
CA SER A 804 -47.12 -38.13 -2.60
C SER A 804 -48.20 -38.08 -1.51
N ALA A 805 -48.33 -36.92 -0.85
CA ALA A 805 -49.51 -36.05 -0.99
C ALA A 805 -49.31 -34.72 -0.25
N GLU A 806 -49.86 -33.66 -0.84
CA GLU A 806 -50.13 -32.36 -0.24
C GLU A 806 -51.13 -32.50 0.93
N GLU A 807 -51.06 -31.62 1.94
CA GLU A 807 -52.21 -30.75 2.24
C GLU A 807 -51.82 -29.55 3.12
N SER A 808 -52.50 -28.46 2.81
CA SER A 808 -52.38 -27.10 3.31
C SER A 808 -52.92 -26.88 4.73
N THR A 809 -52.44 -25.83 5.40
CA THR A 809 -53.29 -25.04 6.30
C THR A 809 -53.05 -23.55 6.07
N VAL A 810 -54.13 -22.87 5.70
CA VAL A 810 -54.20 -21.44 5.35
C VAL A 810 -54.31 -20.60 6.63
N ILE A 811 -53.47 -19.58 6.78
CA ILE A 811 -53.82 -18.37 7.52
C ILE A 811 -53.70 -17.20 6.54
N SER A 812 -54.85 -16.58 6.29
CA SER A 812 -55.07 -15.42 5.44
C SER A 812 -54.26 -14.20 5.91
N GLY A 813 -53.44 -13.64 5.02
CA GLY A 813 -52.87 -12.31 5.16
C GLY A 813 -52.59 -11.73 3.78
N ASN A 814 -53.29 -10.65 3.44
CA ASN A 814 -53.26 -9.98 2.13
C ASN A 814 -51.84 -9.83 1.57
N VAL A 815 -51.48 -10.61 0.56
CA VAL A 815 -50.31 -10.38 -0.27
C VAL A 815 -50.67 -9.26 -1.24
N ASN A 816 -50.36 -8.02 -0.85
CA ASN A 816 -50.12 -6.97 -1.83
C ASN A 816 -48.95 -7.44 -2.70
N TYR A 817 -49.18 -7.65 -3.99
CA TYR A 817 -48.10 -7.75 -4.98
C TYR A 817 -47.33 -6.42 -4.98
N VAL A 818 -46.34 -6.30 -4.09
CA VAL A 818 -45.30 -5.31 -4.23
C VAL A 818 -44.46 -5.81 -5.40
N ARG A 819 -44.58 -5.17 -6.57
CA ARG A 819 -43.62 -5.35 -7.67
C ARG A 819 -42.23 -5.29 -7.06
N GLU A 820 -41.40 -6.32 -7.27
CA GLU A 820 -39.98 -6.22 -6.91
C GLU A 820 -39.44 -4.94 -7.56
N ALA A 821 -38.89 -4.04 -6.74
CA ALA A 821 -38.34 -2.79 -7.24
C ALA A 821 -37.18 -3.13 -8.18
N THR A 822 -37.28 -2.73 -9.44
CA THR A 822 -36.20 -2.88 -10.43
C THR A 822 -35.01 -1.95 -10.16
N THR A 823 -35.11 -1.10 -9.13
CA THR A 823 -34.12 -0.09 -8.78
C THR A 823 -34.10 0.10 -7.27
N TYR A 824 -32.89 0.04 -6.71
CA TYR A 824 -32.58 0.28 -5.31
C TYR A 824 -31.82 1.59 -5.19
N TYR A 825 -31.89 2.21 -4.02
CA TYR A 825 -31.30 3.50 -3.74
C TYR A 825 -30.29 3.37 -2.61
N ARG A 826 -29.09 3.89 -2.82
CA ARG A 826 -28.17 4.26 -1.75
C ARG A 826 -28.03 5.77 -1.74
N ILE A 827 -28.20 6.38 -0.59
CA ILE A 827 -28.08 7.82 -0.43
C ILE A 827 -26.93 8.07 0.53
N PHE A 828 -26.05 8.96 0.13
CA PHE A 828 -24.93 9.39 0.91
C PHE A 828 -25.05 10.90 1.15
N ASP A 829 -24.44 11.40 2.20
CA ASP A 829 -24.18 12.83 2.26
C ASP A 829 -23.13 13.25 1.23
N MET A 830 -22.86 14.55 1.17
CA MET A 830 -21.84 15.12 0.28
C MET A 830 -20.41 14.68 0.63
N GLN A 831 -20.21 14.05 1.79
CA GLN A 831 -18.94 13.48 2.25
C GLN A 831 -18.85 11.97 1.98
N GLY A 832 -19.87 11.36 1.36
CA GLY A 832 -19.89 9.94 1.00
C GLY A 832 -20.23 8.98 2.14
N ARG A 833 -20.75 9.47 3.28
CA ARG A 833 -21.24 8.60 4.38
C ARG A 833 -22.64 8.07 4.02
N PRO A 834 -22.91 6.76 4.17
CA PRO A 834 -24.20 6.20 3.83
C PRO A 834 -25.27 6.70 4.82
N LEU A 835 -26.27 7.41 4.29
CA LEU A 835 -27.42 7.90 5.05
C LEU A 835 -28.64 6.99 4.88
N PHE A 836 -28.77 6.31 3.74
CA PHE A 836 -29.90 5.44 3.46
C PHE A 836 -29.56 4.34 2.45
N SER A 837 -30.17 3.17 2.59
CA SER A 837 -30.16 2.10 1.59
C SER A 837 -31.53 1.42 1.58
N GLY A 838 -32.17 1.30 0.42
CA GLY A 838 -33.49 0.68 0.34
C GLY A 838 -34.04 0.50 -1.08
N ALA A 839 -35.08 -0.30 -1.20
CA ALA A 839 -35.78 -0.57 -2.46
C ALA A 839 -36.68 0.60 -2.91
N GLN A 840 -36.93 1.58 -2.04
CA GLN A 840 -37.67 2.80 -2.37
C GLN A 840 -36.90 4.03 -1.89
N LYS A 841 -36.89 5.06 -2.72
CA LYS A 841 -36.32 6.36 -2.39
C LYS A 841 -37.16 7.03 -1.29
N PRO A 842 -36.55 7.58 -0.22
CA PRO A 842 -37.30 8.23 0.84
C PRO A 842 -38.01 9.49 0.32
N ASN A 843 -39.21 9.76 0.84
CA ASN A 843 -40.03 10.92 0.44
C ASN A 843 -39.41 12.26 0.85
N GLN A 844 -38.57 12.26 1.88
CA GLN A 844 -37.73 13.40 2.28
C GLN A 844 -36.27 12.95 2.32
N MET A 845 -35.38 13.78 1.78
CA MET A 845 -33.96 13.46 1.80
C MET A 845 -33.39 13.59 3.21
N PRO A 846 -32.51 12.67 3.64
CA PRO A 846 -31.97 12.65 5.00
C PRO A 846 -31.00 13.82 5.30
N ALA A 847 -30.67 14.66 4.31
CA ALA A 847 -29.90 15.90 4.48
C ALA A 847 -30.24 16.90 3.35
N ASP A 848 -29.88 18.18 3.55
CA ASP A 848 -30.16 19.29 2.60
C ASP A 848 -29.59 19.07 1.20
N ARG A 849 -28.46 18.35 1.09
CA ARG A 849 -27.88 17.88 -0.17
C ARG A 849 -27.31 16.48 0.01
N VAL A 850 -27.66 15.58 -0.90
CA VAL A 850 -27.27 14.17 -0.85
C VAL A 850 -26.85 13.65 -2.22
N ILE A 851 -25.98 12.65 -2.22
CA ILE A 851 -25.61 11.86 -3.39
C ILE A 851 -26.56 10.66 -3.44
N VAL A 852 -27.38 10.58 -4.47
CA VAL A 852 -28.28 9.44 -4.71
C VAL A 852 -27.65 8.52 -5.75
N ILE A 853 -27.52 7.24 -5.40
CA ILE A 853 -27.09 6.16 -6.30
C ILE A 853 -28.28 5.23 -6.51
N GLU A 854 -28.69 5.10 -7.76
CA GLU A 854 -29.70 4.15 -8.22
C GLU A 854 -28.98 2.92 -8.77
N TYR A 855 -29.33 1.72 -8.30
CA TYR A 855 -28.67 0.48 -8.69
C TYR A 855 -29.67 -0.69 -8.86
N THR A 856 -29.30 -1.68 -9.67
CA THR A 856 -30.10 -2.90 -9.88
C THR A 856 -29.91 -3.89 -8.73
N LYS A 857 -30.77 -4.93 -8.65
CA LYS A 857 -30.63 -6.04 -7.68
C LYS A 857 -29.26 -6.74 -7.77
N SER A 858 -28.63 -6.76 -8.95
CA SER A 858 -27.29 -7.34 -9.19
C SER A 858 -26.13 -6.37 -8.89
N GLY A 859 -26.41 -5.16 -8.39
CA GLY A 859 -25.40 -4.18 -7.99
C GLY A 859 -24.90 -3.25 -9.10
N SER A 860 -25.47 -3.32 -10.31
CA SER A 860 -25.11 -2.42 -11.42
C SER A 860 -25.69 -1.04 -11.19
N ILE A 861 -24.86 0.02 -11.28
CA ILE A 861 -25.30 1.40 -11.08
C ILE A 861 -26.05 1.87 -12.34
N ASN A 862 -27.31 2.25 -12.18
CA ASN A 862 -28.12 2.86 -13.23
C ASN A 862 -27.80 4.35 -13.37
N ARG A 863 -27.71 5.06 -12.23
CA ARG A 863 -27.53 6.52 -12.22
C ARG A 863 -26.95 6.99 -10.90
N ARG A 864 -26.13 8.05 -10.95
CA ARG A 864 -25.66 8.81 -9.78
C ARG A 864 -25.92 10.31 -10.00
N TYR A 865 -26.48 10.98 -9.00
CA TYR A 865 -26.73 12.43 -9.05
C TYR A 865 -26.77 13.04 -7.65
N ILE A 866 -26.62 14.36 -7.59
CA ILE A 866 -26.81 15.13 -6.36
C ILE A 866 -28.25 15.64 -6.34
N GLN A 867 -28.93 15.48 -5.20
CA GLN A 867 -30.27 16.00 -4.98
C GLN A 867 -30.29 16.84 -3.69
N ALA A 868 -30.87 18.03 -3.76
CA ALA A 868 -31.21 18.83 -2.59
C ALA A 868 -32.61 18.46 -2.07
N GLN A 869 -32.89 18.71 -0.79
CA GLN A 869 -34.20 18.46 -0.17
C GLN A 869 -35.35 19.09 -0.95
#